data_AF-A0A5C5WFY1-F1
#
_entry.id   AF-A0A5C5WFY1-F1
#
_cell.length_a   1.000
_cell.length_b   1.000
_cell.length_c   1.000
_cell.angle_alpha   90.00
_cell.angle_beta   90.00
_cell.angle_gamma   90.00
#
_symmetry.space_group_name_H-M   'P 1'
#
loop_
_entity.id
_entity.type
_entity.pdbx_description
1 polymer ?
#
loop_
_entity_poly.entity_id
_entity_poly.type
_entity_poly.pdbx_seq_one_letter_code
_entity_poly.pdbx_strand_id
1 'polypeptide(L)'
;MSNPVAPADDPIDSFLEWSQPNPGSNRFALGCFDSGITIYDQQVRALNLVYCLHEKHGKELKIAVIGGGVAGLSVAAAATTLGMSVSLFERKPVLLHLQQGCETRWVHPHIYNWPEDGSSLPYAGLPMLTWEESTASDVSRQILSSFHDRYYNKVAIHHGVELLGVSDDNRVSWKGSSKIYDADGDSRYDVVVFAVGFGVERHTTDWQDSYWRNDSLNQIITDSGSDAPVVIVSGRGDGGLVDLLRACLKDFHQGRIVRELFPPGKTRLHEALRNIKKQFLSGEHKGKSSWLYDKYGALYNDTNLLDTAKEAVHDRKRTDQQVFLNANPKEISDVLTLEKASLLNTLLTYISHKVGAFSYRGGKCTASKDSVEIDGVHHECRRKSIRHGTDREEALRAAHFTEGADLCNELMARNEAKPSAIIWEPGWWGKAVGGASVEFVPPATQLVATTFISTLADVLRRFFEVPGAEDLAYRVTLHRLVHIRGGDYFQQICRYSGNRKEGEVGRVNKVDDGIVGLACRLGKPVIVQGDDANEVDEAVAALGASRLGSDPLGALLAVPFVHHGRAGRVVPLVLFLDTAKQVVFGEDDSFLKVLYHACRGFCENILTMKNNDELYFPNAEYPGYVSKLDPSDRELIDNHAALKETPLLAEVFEDSLKMDAVSSFNADFRRY
;
A
#
# COMPACT_ATOMS: atom_id res chain seq x y z
N MET A 1 -20.42 12.75 7.33
CA MET A 1 -19.95 13.79 8.26
C MET A 1 -18.90 13.15 9.15
N SER A 2 -17.65 13.49 8.87
CA SER A 2 -16.44 13.11 9.59
C SER A 2 -16.49 13.65 11.02
N ASN A 3 -16.05 12.86 12.00
CA ASN A 3 -15.82 13.39 13.34
C ASN A 3 -14.76 14.49 13.26
N PRO A 4 -15.01 15.69 13.80
CA PRO A 4 -13.94 16.63 14.06
C PRO A 4 -13.15 16.03 15.24
N VAL A 5 -11.93 15.57 14.95
CA VAL A 5 -10.95 15.29 15.99
C VAL A 5 -10.74 16.60 16.74
N ALA A 6 -10.70 16.53 18.08
CA ALA A 6 -10.31 17.62 18.98
C ALA A 6 -9.04 18.34 18.45
N PRO A 7 -8.79 19.62 18.79
CA PRO A 7 -7.72 20.39 18.16
C PRO A 7 -6.42 19.58 18.20
N ALA A 8 -5.94 19.19 17.04
CA ALA A 8 -4.93 18.14 16.93
C ALA A 8 -3.63 18.66 17.55
N ASP A 9 -3.15 17.94 18.57
CA ASP A 9 -1.72 17.91 18.89
C ASP A 9 -0.97 17.68 17.56
N ASP A 10 0.19 18.33 17.38
CA ASP A 10 1.02 18.17 16.18
C ASP A 10 1.19 16.66 15.87
N PRO A 11 0.81 16.19 14.66
CA PRO A 11 0.91 14.77 14.31
C PRO A 11 2.33 14.22 14.47
N ILE A 12 3.36 15.07 14.34
CA ILE A 12 4.76 14.71 14.56
C ILE A 12 5.01 14.41 16.04
N ASP A 13 4.70 15.35 16.93
CA ASP A 13 4.92 15.18 18.37
C ASP A 13 4.07 14.03 18.92
N SER A 14 2.82 13.92 18.46
CA SER A 14 1.93 12.81 18.80
C SER A 14 2.55 11.46 18.45
N PHE A 15 3.08 11.31 17.23
CA PHE A 15 3.68 10.05 16.79
C PHE A 15 4.95 9.70 17.60
N LEU A 16 5.80 10.69 17.88
CA LEU A 16 7.01 10.51 18.68
C LEU A 16 6.67 10.07 20.10
N GLU A 17 5.70 10.71 20.76
CA GLU A 17 5.26 10.33 22.10
C GLU A 17 4.67 8.92 22.19
N TRP A 18 4.03 8.44 21.13
CA TRP A 18 3.47 7.07 21.10
C TRP A 18 4.52 6.01 20.85
N SER A 19 5.64 6.40 20.26
CA SER A 19 6.75 5.52 19.89
C SER A 19 7.81 5.40 20.99
N GLN A 20 7.69 6.16 22.08
CA GLN A 20 8.60 6.18 23.22
C GLN A 20 7.90 5.63 24.47
N PRO A 21 8.59 4.86 25.33
CA PRO A 21 8.06 4.50 26.64
C PRO A 21 8.04 5.69 27.61
N ASN A 22 9.03 6.57 27.52
CA ASN A 22 9.19 7.75 28.37
C ASN A 22 9.28 9.00 27.48
N PRO A 23 8.39 10.00 27.64
CA PRO A 23 8.45 11.23 26.85
C PRO A 23 9.82 11.91 26.95
N GLY A 24 10.40 12.24 25.81
CA GLY A 24 11.71 12.89 25.72
C GLY A 24 12.90 11.93 25.77
N SER A 25 12.67 10.61 25.84
CA SER A 25 13.75 9.65 25.60
C SER A 25 14.08 9.64 24.10
N ASN A 26 15.36 9.68 23.74
CA ASN A 26 15.77 9.45 22.35
C ASN A 26 15.81 7.94 22.01
N ARG A 27 14.85 7.18 22.55
CA ARG A 27 14.75 5.72 22.45
C ARG A 27 13.34 5.34 22.01
N PHE A 28 13.22 4.78 20.82
CA PHE A 28 11.94 4.50 20.18
C PHE A 28 11.76 3.01 19.97
N ALA A 29 10.54 2.48 20.11
CA ALA A 29 10.21 1.12 19.71
C ALA A 29 9.18 1.11 18.58
N LEU A 30 9.41 0.27 17.57
CA LEU A 30 8.51 0.11 16.44
C LEU A 30 7.71 -1.18 16.56
N GLY A 31 6.38 -1.07 16.52
CA GLY A 31 5.45 -2.20 16.48
C GLY A 31 5.16 -2.83 17.84
N CYS A 32 6.13 -2.90 18.76
CA CYS A 32 5.95 -3.59 20.05
C CYS A 32 4.74 -3.06 20.85
N PHE A 33 4.43 -1.78 20.73
CA PHE A 33 3.32 -1.14 21.43
C PHE A 33 2.06 -1.04 20.58
N ASP A 34 2.06 -1.52 19.35
CA ASP A 34 0.99 -1.20 18.41
C ASP A 34 0.09 -2.39 18.05
N SER A 35 -1.12 -2.06 17.60
CA SER A 35 -2.02 -2.95 16.86
C SER A 35 -1.67 -2.99 15.37
N GLY A 36 -2.01 -4.09 14.69
CA GLY A 36 -1.68 -4.33 13.28
C GLY A 36 -0.23 -4.81 13.13
N ILE A 37 -0.03 -6.02 12.65
CA ILE A 37 1.30 -6.69 12.62
C ILE A 37 1.83 -6.88 11.19
N THR A 38 1.17 -6.30 10.20
CA THR A 38 1.49 -6.53 8.78
C THR A 38 2.86 -5.98 8.42
N ILE A 39 3.46 -6.52 7.36
CA ILE A 39 4.73 -6.00 6.81
C ILE A 39 4.57 -4.53 6.41
N TYR A 40 3.47 -4.18 5.72
CA TYR A 40 3.18 -2.81 5.30
C TYR A 40 3.10 -1.84 6.49
N ASP A 41 2.33 -2.18 7.53
CA ASP A 41 2.17 -1.31 8.71
C ASP A 41 3.48 -1.10 9.47
N GLN A 42 4.35 -2.12 9.50
CA GLN A 42 5.68 -2.00 10.09
C GLN A 42 6.57 -1.03 9.32
N GLN A 43 6.54 -1.06 7.98
CA GLN A 43 7.28 -0.10 7.17
C GLN A 43 6.72 1.32 7.32
N VAL A 44 5.39 1.51 7.27
CA VAL A 44 4.77 2.83 7.43
C VAL A 44 5.17 3.47 8.77
N ARG A 45 5.16 2.71 9.87
CA ARG A 45 5.61 3.21 11.18
C ARG A 45 7.09 3.58 11.19
N ALA A 46 7.94 2.76 10.57
CA ALA A 46 9.37 3.06 10.44
C ALA A 46 9.60 4.37 9.66
N LEU A 47 8.88 4.56 8.56
CA LEU A 47 8.97 5.76 7.74
C LEU A 47 8.42 7.00 8.47
N ASN A 48 7.29 6.86 9.18
CA ASN A 48 6.71 7.93 10.00
C ASN A 48 7.70 8.38 11.09
N LEU A 49 8.38 7.44 11.75
CA LEU A 49 9.38 7.76 12.76
C LEU A 49 10.52 8.59 12.18
N VAL A 50 11.10 8.15 11.05
CA VAL A 50 12.22 8.86 10.43
C VAL A 50 11.79 10.23 9.89
N TYR A 51 10.59 10.34 9.31
CA TYR A 51 9.98 11.61 8.94
C TYR A 51 9.92 12.57 10.15
N CYS A 52 9.37 12.11 11.27
CA CYS A 52 9.27 12.93 12.49
C CYS A 52 10.64 13.36 13.04
N LEU A 53 11.61 12.43 13.06
CA LEU A 53 12.97 12.74 13.51
C LEU A 53 13.65 13.78 12.61
N HIS A 54 13.44 13.69 11.29
CA HIS A 54 14.00 14.65 10.35
C HIS A 54 13.39 16.04 10.51
N GLU A 55 12.07 16.14 10.62
CA GLU A 55 11.40 17.43 10.80
C GLU A 55 11.83 18.10 12.13
N LYS A 56 12.11 17.31 13.18
CA LYS A 56 12.48 17.83 14.51
C LYS A 56 13.98 18.15 14.65
N HIS A 57 14.86 17.38 14.01
CA HIS A 57 16.31 17.43 14.26
C HIS A 57 17.16 17.62 12.99
N GLY A 58 16.57 17.58 11.79
CA GLY A 58 17.29 17.65 10.53
C GLY A 58 18.06 16.38 10.18
N LYS A 59 19.22 16.52 9.53
CA LYS A 59 20.00 15.41 8.95
C LYS A 59 21.18 14.93 9.80
N GLU A 60 21.55 15.66 10.85
CA GLU A 60 22.76 15.42 11.64
C GLU A 60 22.53 14.42 12.79
N LEU A 61 21.84 13.31 12.52
CA LEU A 61 21.58 12.27 13.52
C LEU A 61 22.42 11.02 13.24
N LYS A 62 23.03 10.49 14.30
CA LYS A 62 23.60 9.14 14.34
C LYS A 62 22.60 8.20 15.02
N ILE A 63 22.06 7.27 14.24
CA ILE A 63 20.96 6.38 14.63
C ILE A 63 21.47 4.95 14.78
N ALA A 64 21.21 4.33 15.94
CA ALA A 64 21.32 2.88 16.11
C ALA A 64 19.96 2.23 15.86
N VAL A 65 19.93 1.20 15.02
CA VAL A 65 18.74 0.39 14.73
C VAL A 65 18.96 -1.03 15.25
N ILE A 66 18.17 -1.45 16.22
CA ILE A 66 18.26 -2.78 16.83
C ILE A 66 17.17 -3.68 16.23
N GLY A 67 17.59 -4.64 15.39
CA GLY A 67 16.73 -5.58 14.68
C GLY A 67 16.81 -5.41 13.15
N GLY A 68 17.22 -6.45 12.44
CA GLY A 68 17.31 -6.54 10.98
C GLY A 68 16.04 -7.05 10.31
N GLY A 69 14.88 -6.80 10.94
CA GLY A 69 13.55 -7.08 10.41
C GLY A 69 13.06 -6.00 9.42
N VAL A 70 11.82 -6.15 8.94
CA VAL A 70 11.20 -5.23 7.97
C VAL A 70 11.21 -3.78 8.45
N ALA A 71 10.83 -3.54 9.71
CA ALA A 71 10.84 -2.22 10.31
C ALA A 71 12.27 -1.62 10.36
N GLY A 72 13.25 -2.40 10.82
CA GLY A 72 14.63 -1.93 10.97
C GLY A 72 15.30 -1.59 9.62
N LEU A 73 15.09 -2.43 8.61
CA LEU A 73 15.55 -2.13 7.24
C LEU A 73 14.89 -0.85 6.70
N SER A 74 13.62 -0.62 7.02
CA SER A 74 12.90 0.59 6.57
C SER A 74 13.41 1.84 7.27
N VAL A 75 13.69 1.79 8.58
CA VAL A 75 14.35 2.89 9.30
C VAL A 75 15.71 3.18 8.68
N ALA A 76 16.53 2.15 8.47
CA ALA A 76 17.87 2.32 7.92
C ALA A 76 17.82 2.93 6.51
N ALA A 77 16.97 2.41 5.62
CA ALA A 77 16.82 2.94 4.27
C ALA A 77 16.34 4.40 4.27
N ALA A 78 15.35 4.73 5.10
CA ALA A 78 14.79 6.07 5.21
C ALA A 78 15.80 7.08 5.77
N ALA A 79 16.43 6.74 6.90
CA ALA A 79 17.40 7.62 7.57
C ALA A 79 18.63 7.86 6.67
N THR A 80 19.14 6.82 6.02
CA THR A 80 20.23 6.94 5.04
C THR A 80 19.82 7.77 3.83
N THR A 81 18.58 7.68 3.36
CA THR A 81 18.07 8.52 2.25
C THR A 81 18.13 10.01 2.62
N LEU A 82 17.84 10.35 3.87
CA LEU A 82 17.90 11.74 4.38
C LEU A 82 19.31 12.18 4.82
N GLY A 83 20.34 11.36 4.58
CA GLY A 83 21.73 11.69 4.90
C GLY A 83 22.15 11.48 6.35
N MET A 84 21.35 10.78 7.16
CA MET A 84 21.70 10.43 8.54
C MET A 84 22.69 9.25 8.59
N SER A 85 23.48 9.16 9.66
CA SER A 85 24.42 8.05 9.89
C SER A 85 23.70 6.90 10.60
N VAL A 86 23.78 5.68 10.06
CA VAL A 86 23.01 4.54 10.57
C VAL A 86 23.92 3.35 10.87
N SER A 87 23.78 2.79 12.08
CA SER A 87 24.25 1.44 12.41
C SER A 87 23.06 0.52 12.63
N LEU A 88 23.03 -0.65 11.98
CA LEU A 88 21.98 -1.65 12.14
C LEU A 88 22.56 -2.90 12.80
N PHE A 89 21.93 -3.37 13.87
CA PHE A 89 22.36 -4.54 14.64
C PHE A 89 21.35 -5.67 14.49
N GLU A 90 21.79 -6.84 13.99
CA GLU A 90 20.97 -8.04 13.86
C GLU A 90 21.67 -9.24 14.52
N ARG A 91 20.95 -9.91 15.42
CA ARG A 91 21.47 -11.05 16.19
C ARG A 91 21.67 -12.29 15.33
N LYS A 92 20.90 -12.46 14.26
CA LYS A 92 21.04 -13.56 13.31
C LYS A 92 22.10 -13.22 12.24
N PRO A 93 22.70 -14.22 11.60
CA PRO A 93 23.67 -13.98 10.52
C PRO A 93 23.01 -13.42 9.24
N VAL A 94 21.68 -13.33 9.18
CA VAL A 94 20.91 -12.88 8.02
C VAL A 94 19.77 -11.94 8.42
N LEU A 95 19.43 -10.99 7.55
CA LEU A 95 18.30 -10.05 7.71
C LEU A 95 16.98 -10.74 7.33
N LEU A 96 15.84 -10.25 7.82
CA LEU A 96 14.51 -10.83 7.55
C LEU A 96 14.41 -12.36 7.79
N HIS A 97 15.17 -12.87 8.76
CA HIS A 97 15.34 -14.32 8.97
C HIS A 97 14.06 -15.11 9.25
N LEU A 98 12.98 -14.44 9.68
CA LEU A 98 11.68 -15.07 9.92
C LEU A 98 10.96 -15.39 8.61
N GLN A 99 10.84 -14.40 7.72
CA GLN A 99 10.06 -14.51 6.49
C GLN A 99 10.82 -15.22 5.35
N GLN A 100 12.16 -15.17 5.36
CA GLN A 100 12.97 -15.86 4.36
C GLN A 100 12.67 -17.37 4.31
N GLY A 101 12.44 -17.89 3.10
CA GLY A 101 12.17 -19.30 2.86
C GLY A 101 10.73 -19.74 3.21
N CYS A 102 9.86 -18.83 3.63
CA CYS A 102 8.44 -19.11 3.85
C CYS A 102 7.63 -18.98 2.55
N GLU A 103 7.38 -20.10 1.89
CA GLU A 103 6.64 -20.17 0.62
C GLU A 103 5.13 -20.39 0.81
N THR A 104 4.70 -20.77 2.01
CA THR A 104 3.30 -21.15 2.28
C THR A 104 2.42 -19.99 2.75
N ARG A 105 3.00 -18.81 3.00
CA ARG A 105 2.28 -17.62 3.46
C ARG A 105 2.31 -16.57 2.38
N TRP A 106 1.13 -16.21 1.88
CA TRP A 106 0.97 -15.08 0.97
C TRP A 106 0.93 -13.78 1.77
N VAL A 107 1.64 -12.77 1.31
CA VAL A 107 1.68 -11.44 1.91
C VAL A 107 1.15 -10.46 0.88
N HIS A 108 0.05 -9.79 1.23
CA HIS A 108 -0.52 -8.70 0.44
C HIS A 108 -0.49 -7.41 1.26
N PRO A 109 -0.09 -6.25 0.69
CA PRO A 109 0.10 -5.01 1.45
C PRO A 109 -1.21 -4.46 2.03
N HIS A 110 -2.29 -4.46 1.24
CA HIS A 110 -3.54 -3.76 1.60
C HIS A 110 -4.77 -4.66 1.83
N ILE A 111 -4.67 -5.99 1.70
CA ILE A 111 -5.86 -6.87 1.67
C ILE A 111 -6.68 -6.84 2.96
N TYR A 112 -6.04 -6.60 4.10
CA TYR A 112 -6.74 -6.50 5.39
C TYR A 112 -7.60 -5.23 5.51
N ASN A 113 -7.39 -4.25 4.63
CA ASN A 113 -8.23 -3.06 4.53
C ASN A 113 -9.52 -3.33 3.75
N TRP A 114 -9.67 -4.48 3.08
CA TRP A 114 -10.89 -4.79 2.33
C TRP A 114 -12.14 -4.65 3.22
N PRO A 115 -13.21 -3.98 2.74
CA PRO A 115 -13.46 -3.52 1.37
C PRO A 115 -13.17 -2.03 1.12
N GLU A 116 -12.18 -1.41 1.79
CA GLU A 116 -11.80 -0.03 1.42
C GLU A 116 -11.24 0.03 -0.01
N ASP A 117 -11.39 1.19 -0.64
CA ASP A 117 -10.79 1.48 -1.95
C ASP A 117 -9.26 1.29 -1.87
N GLY A 118 -8.67 0.74 -2.92
CA GLY A 118 -7.23 0.44 -2.97
C GLY A 118 -6.79 -0.80 -2.17
N SER A 119 -7.70 -1.48 -1.45
CA SER A 119 -7.36 -2.71 -0.69
C SER A 119 -6.83 -3.87 -1.55
N SER A 120 -7.13 -3.86 -2.85
CA SER A 120 -6.67 -4.79 -3.88
C SER A 120 -5.41 -4.35 -4.63
N LEU A 121 -4.80 -3.22 -4.26
CA LEU A 121 -3.55 -2.79 -4.88
C LEU A 121 -2.44 -3.80 -4.55
N PRO A 122 -1.75 -4.37 -5.55
CA PRO A 122 -0.76 -5.43 -5.31
C PRO A 122 0.56 -4.89 -4.77
N TYR A 123 0.82 -3.58 -4.91
CA TYR A 123 2.05 -2.94 -4.46
C TYR A 123 1.89 -2.23 -3.12
N ALA A 124 2.92 -2.31 -2.28
CA ALA A 124 3.02 -1.51 -1.06
C ALA A 124 2.99 -0.01 -1.37
N GLY A 125 3.61 0.42 -2.48
CA GLY A 125 3.59 1.82 -2.92
C GLY A 125 4.37 2.77 -2.01
N LEU A 126 5.33 2.24 -1.24
CA LEU A 126 6.13 3.02 -0.30
C LEU A 126 7.32 3.70 -1.01
N PRO A 127 7.79 4.87 -0.51
CA PRO A 127 8.84 5.63 -1.20
C PRO A 127 10.22 4.93 -1.21
N MET A 128 10.44 3.99 -0.29
CA MET A 128 11.61 3.10 -0.29
C MET A 128 11.19 1.69 0.09
N LEU A 129 11.96 0.71 -0.37
CA LEU A 129 11.72 -0.71 -0.10
C LEU A 129 10.28 -1.14 -0.43
N THR A 130 9.70 -0.57 -1.49
CA THR A 130 8.43 -1.02 -2.05
C THR A 130 8.56 -2.46 -2.52
N TRP A 131 7.47 -3.20 -2.44
CA TRP A 131 7.37 -4.59 -2.83
C TRP A 131 5.97 -4.85 -3.34
N GLU A 132 5.85 -5.96 -4.03
CA GLU A 132 4.63 -6.48 -4.59
C GLU A 132 4.20 -7.75 -3.87
N GLU A 133 2.89 -7.94 -3.73
CA GLU A 133 2.34 -9.14 -3.12
C GLU A 133 2.90 -10.43 -3.73
N SER A 134 3.32 -11.34 -2.86
CA SER A 134 3.82 -12.66 -3.21
C SER A 134 3.87 -13.54 -1.95
N THR A 135 4.56 -14.69 -2.01
CA THR A 135 4.95 -15.45 -0.82
C THR A 135 5.83 -14.60 0.10
N ALA A 136 5.82 -14.88 1.41
CA ALA A 136 6.64 -14.17 2.38
C ALA A 136 8.15 -14.25 2.07
N SER A 137 8.60 -15.38 1.52
CA SER A 137 9.95 -15.59 0.97
C SER A 137 10.26 -14.60 -0.16
N ASP A 138 9.37 -14.49 -1.15
CA ASP A 138 9.55 -13.60 -2.30
C ASP A 138 9.48 -12.13 -1.91
N VAL A 139 8.54 -11.75 -1.05
CA VAL A 139 8.44 -10.38 -0.52
C VAL A 139 9.72 -9.99 0.21
N SER A 140 10.27 -10.90 1.02
CA SER A 140 11.55 -10.68 1.69
C SER A 140 12.69 -10.50 0.69
N ARG A 141 12.71 -11.29 -0.39
CA ARG A 141 13.72 -11.18 -1.45
C ARG A 141 13.63 -9.84 -2.18
N GLN A 142 12.43 -9.37 -2.50
CA GLN A 142 12.21 -8.06 -3.12
C GLN A 142 12.71 -6.91 -2.23
N ILE A 143 12.36 -6.93 -0.94
CA ILE A 143 12.81 -5.94 0.05
C ILE A 143 14.33 -5.97 0.19
N LEU A 144 14.92 -7.16 0.33
CA LEU A 144 16.36 -7.32 0.51
C LEU A 144 17.16 -6.93 -0.72
N SER A 145 16.72 -7.29 -1.93
CA SER A 145 17.37 -6.85 -3.17
C SER A 145 17.34 -5.32 -3.24
N SER A 146 16.16 -4.72 -3.05
CA SER A 146 16.00 -3.27 -3.01
C SER A 146 16.87 -2.58 -1.96
N PHE A 147 17.07 -3.22 -0.81
CA PHE A 147 17.92 -2.73 0.26
C PHE A 147 19.40 -2.86 -0.09
N HIS A 148 19.79 -4.02 -0.61
CA HIS A 148 21.15 -4.36 -1.00
C HIS A 148 21.68 -3.37 -2.03
N ASP A 149 20.91 -3.18 -3.10
CA ASP A 149 21.31 -2.39 -4.26
C ASP A 149 21.54 -0.91 -3.93
N ARG A 150 20.85 -0.37 -2.90
CA ARG A 150 20.80 1.08 -2.64
C ARG A 150 21.43 1.52 -1.32
N TYR A 151 21.43 0.67 -0.29
CA TYR A 151 21.71 1.07 1.09
C TYR A 151 22.77 0.22 1.80
N TYR A 152 23.02 -1.01 1.36
CA TYR A 152 23.88 -1.95 2.11
C TYR A 152 25.29 -1.41 2.37
N ASN A 153 25.90 -0.77 1.38
CA ASN A 153 27.23 -0.16 1.52
C ASN A 153 27.22 1.22 2.21
N LYS A 154 26.04 1.74 2.57
CA LYS A 154 25.85 3.06 3.21
C LYS A 154 25.44 2.95 4.67
N VAL A 155 25.05 1.75 5.12
CA VAL A 155 24.65 1.45 6.50
C VAL A 155 25.75 0.61 7.13
N ALA A 156 26.14 0.91 8.38
CA ALA A 156 27.02 0.04 9.14
C ALA A 156 26.20 -1.15 9.69
N ILE A 157 26.20 -2.26 8.96
CA ILE A 157 25.39 -3.44 9.30
C ILE A 157 26.23 -4.44 10.10
N HIS A 158 25.74 -4.76 11.29
CA HIS A 158 26.34 -5.69 12.23
C HIS A 158 25.49 -6.97 12.31
N HIS A 159 25.97 -8.03 11.66
CA HIS A 159 25.31 -9.34 11.63
C HIS A 159 25.82 -10.26 12.72
N GLY A 160 24.97 -11.15 13.23
CA GLY A 160 25.39 -12.15 14.21
C GLY A 160 25.91 -11.51 15.50
N VAL A 161 25.39 -10.35 15.90
CA VAL A 161 25.87 -9.65 17.09
C VAL A 161 24.94 -9.86 18.28
N GLU A 162 25.51 -10.15 19.43
CA GLU A 162 24.81 -10.15 20.71
C GLU A 162 24.96 -8.76 21.33
N LEU A 163 23.83 -8.13 21.67
CA LEU A 163 23.88 -6.89 22.45
C LEU A 163 24.28 -7.24 23.89
N LEU A 164 25.20 -6.46 24.45
CA LEU A 164 25.60 -6.55 25.85
C LEU A 164 24.81 -5.57 26.72
N GLY A 165 24.34 -4.46 26.12
CA GLY A 165 23.52 -3.47 26.79
C GLY A 165 23.28 -2.23 25.94
N VAL A 166 22.24 -1.48 26.33
CA VAL A 166 21.99 -0.11 25.90
C VAL A 166 21.95 0.76 27.15
N SER A 167 22.89 1.69 27.28
CA SER A 167 23.00 2.58 28.45
C SER A 167 22.06 3.78 28.36
N ASP A 168 21.99 4.55 29.45
CA ASP A 168 21.13 5.73 29.49
C ASP A 168 21.58 6.87 28.57
N ASP A 169 22.88 6.97 28.28
CA ASP A 169 23.46 7.95 27.35
C ASP A 169 23.41 7.51 25.87
N ASN A 170 22.56 6.53 25.55
CA ASN A 170 22.38 5.93 24.22
C ASN A 170 23.66 5.27 23.67
N ARG A 171 24.44 4.65 24.55
CA ARG A 171 25.57 3.81 24.15
C ARG A 171 25.09 2.39 23.92
N VAL A 172 25.40 1.85 22.75
CA VAL A 172 25.13 0.46 22.39
C VAL A 172 26.43 -0.30 22.44
N SER A 173 26.48 -1.36 23.25
CA SER A 173 27.65 -2.26 23.35
C SER A 173 27.26 -3.64 22.83
N TRP A 174 28.10 -4.24 22.00
CA TRP A 174 27.82 -5.53 21.36
C TRP A 174 29.05 -6.42 21.25
N LYS A 175 28.79 -7.71 21.09
CA LYS A 175 29.79 -8.76 20.92
C LYS A 175 29.54 -9.52 19.62
N GLY A 176 30.60 -9.73 18.84
CA GLY A 176 30.52 -10.54 17.62
C GLY A 176 30.37 -12.03 17.95
N SER A 177 29.43 -12.75 17.32
CA SER A 177 29.23 -14.18 17.58
C SER A 177 30.27 -15.08 16.91
N SER A 178 31.12 -14.56 16.02
CA SER A 178 32.19 -15.34 15.39
C SER A 178 33.29 -14.44 14.80
N LYS A 179 34.48 -15.00 14.55
CA LYS A 179 35.57 -14.30 13.83
C LYS A 179 35.23 -13.85 12.39
N ILE A 180 34.11 -14.34 11.83
CA ILE A 180 33.67 -14.06 10.45
C ILE A 180 32.73 -12.84 10.41
N TYR A 181 32.03 -12.55 11.50
CA TYR A 181 30.99 -11.51 11.56
C TYR A 181 31.33 -10.53 12.69
N ASP A 182 31.91 -9.40 12.29
CA ASP A 182 32.26 -8.21 13.09
C ASP A 182 33.05 -8.37 14.40
N ALA A 183 33.78 -7.31 14.75
CA ALA A 183 34.46 -7.19 16.03
C ALA A 183 33.50 -6.69 17.11
N ASP A 184 33.83 -7.00 18.36
CA ASP A 184 33.21 -6.38 19.53
C ASP A 184 33.28 -4.86 19.41
N GLY A 185 32.25 -4.19 19.91
CA GLY A 185 32.17 -2.75 19.75
C GLY A 185 31.32 -2.08 20.81
N ASP A 186 31.56 -0.79 20.92
CA ASP A 186 30.86 0.11 21.81
C ASP A 186 30.78 1.48 21.11
N SER A 187 29.57 2.01 20.97
CA SER A 187 29.37 3.29 20.30
C SER A 187 28.18 4.05 20.86
N ARG A 188 28.34 5.37 20.95
CA ARG A 188 27.27 6.30 21.31
C ARG A 188 26.51 6.76 20.06
N TYR A 189 25.21 6.95 20.23
CA TYR A 189 24.24 7.37 19.21
C TYR A 189 23.36 8.50 19.75
N ASP A 190 22.81 9.32 18.85
CA ASP A 190 21.87 10.38 19.22
C ASP A 190 20.47 9.78 19.48
N VAL A 191 20.11 8.78 18.67
CA VAL A 191 18.82 8.07 18.72
C VAL A 191 19.04 6.56 18.66
N VAL A 192 18.30 5.80 19.47
CA VAL A 192 18.23 4.34 19.39
C VAL A 192 16.82 3.91 19.01
N VAL A 193 16.69 3.09 17.97
CA VAL A 193 15.41 2.55 17.49
C VAL A 193 15.39 1.05 17.67
N PHE A 194 14.52 0.58 18.55
CA PHE A 194 14.22 -0.83 18.79
C PHE A 194 13.20 -1.33 17.77
N ALA A 195 13.71 -1.92 16.69
CA ALA A 195 12.95 -2.52 15.60
C ALA A 195 12.92 -4.06 15.70
N VAL A 196 12.74 -4.56 16.92
CA VAL A 196 12.81 -6.00 17.27
C VAL A 196 11.60 -6.81 16.80
N GLY A 197 10.59 -6.13 16.24
CA GLY A 197 9.34 -6.73 15.80
C GLY A 197 8.50 -7.19 16.98
N PHE A 198 7.62 -8.16 16.74
CA PHE A 198 6.64 -8.59 17.74
C PHE A 198 7.10 -9.80 18.57
N GLY A 199 8.30 -10.33 18.32
CA GLY A 199 8.76 -11.60 18.88
C GLY A 199 8.21 -12.82 18.15
N VAL A 200 8.51 -14.00 18.67
CA VAL A 200 7.98 -15.29 18.20
C VAL A 200 6.67 -15.61 18.96
N GLU A 201 5.83 -16.47 18.38
CA GLU A 201 4.56 -16.88 18.99
C GLU A 201 4.76 -17.51 20.37
N ARG A 202 3.83 -17.23 21.29
CA ARG A 202 3.81 -17.87 22.61
C ARG A 202 3.60 -19.38 22.45
N HIS A 203 4.18 -20.16 23.36
CA HIS A 203 4.03 -21.61 23.43
C HIS A 203 4.61 -22.39 22.23
N THR A 204 5.42 -21.76 21.37
CA THR A 204 6.25 -22.53 20.43
C THR A 204 7.42 -23.14 21.20
N THR A 205 7.35 -24.45 21.45
CA THR A 205 8.47 -25.18 22.07
C THR A 205 9.64 -25.35 21.11
N ASP A 206 9.38 -25.26 19.79
CA ASP A 206 10.36 -25.35 18.71
C ASP A 206 10.10 -24.28 17.63
N TRP A 207 11.17 -23.85 16.94
CA TRP A 207 11.11 -22.93 15.79
C TRP A 207 10.27 -23.44 14.61
N GLN A 208 9.93 -24.74 14.60
CA GLN A 208 9.15 -25.40 13.55
C GLN A 208 7.67 -25.00 13.57
N ASP A 209 7.16 -24.50 14.68
CA ASP A 209 5.73 -24.17 14.85
C ASP A 209 5.37 -22.70 14.57
N SER A 210 6.36 -21.87 14.22
CA SER A 210 6.15 -20.44 13.95
C SER A 210 5.27 -20.21 12.71
N TYR A 211 4.51 -19.11 12.69
CA TYR A 211 3.66 -18.72 11.56
C TYR A 211 4.45 -18.60 10.24
N TRP A 212 5.73 -18.22 10.33
CA TRP A 212 6.60 -18.05 9.18
C TRP A 212 7.32 -19.33 8.72
N ARG A 213 6.93 -20.51 9.22
CA ARG A 213 7.46 -21.79 8.71
C ARG A 213 6.54 -22.42 7.68
N ASN A 214 7.17 -23.15 6.76
CA ASN A 214 6.43 -23.95 5.79
C ASN A 214 5.75 -25.11 6.51
N ASP A 215 4.49 -25.34 6.14
CA ASP A 215 3.66 -26.43 6.63
C ASP A 215 2.89 -27.06 5.46
N SER A 216 2.15 -28.14 5.75
CA SER A 216 1.31 -28.84 4.77
C SER A 216 -0.19 -28.60 4.99
N LEU A 217 -0.57 -27.54 5.72
CA LEU A 217 -1.96 -27.32 6.13
C LEU A 217 -2.91 -27.15 4.95
N ASN A 218 -2.42 -26.53 3.87
CA ASN A 218 -3.13 -26.31 2.61
C ASN A 218 -3.09 -27.51 1.63
N GLN A 219 -2.46 -28.63 1.99
CA GLN A 219 -2.39 -29.82 1.14
C GLN A 219 -3.46 -30.86 1.51
N ILE A 220 -4.02 -31.51 0.49
CA ILE A 220 -4.89 -32.68 0.64
C ILE A 220 -4.10 -33.80 1.30
N ILE A 221 -4.73 -34.49 2.25
CA ILE A 221 -4.10 -35.61 2.94
C ILE A 221 -4.12 -36.85 2.03
N THR A 222 -2.95 -37.43 1.81
CA THR A 222 -2.73 -38.54 0.87
C THR A 222 -2.97 -39.92 1.48
N ASP A 223 -3.04 -40.03 2.81
CA ASP A 223 -3.24 -41.32 3.48
C ASP A 223 -4.68 -41.79 3.38
N SER A 224 -4.85 -43.04 2.95
CA SER A 224 -6.11 -43.75 2.82
C SER A 224 -6.58 -44.40 4.13
N GLY A 225 -6.30 -43.79 5.28
CA GLY A 225 -6.80 -44.28 6.57
C GLY A 225 -8.32 -44.25 6.62
N SER A 226 -8.95 -45.15 7.39
CA SER A 226 -10.42 -45.25 7.46
C SER A 226 -11.10 -44.03 8.09
N ASP A 227 -10.38 -43.28 8.93
CA ASP A 227 -10.90 -42.08 9.61
C ASP A 227 -10.25 -40.80 9.09
N ALA A 228 -11.10 -39.80 8.82
CA ALA A 228 -10.65 -38.47 8.44
C ALA A 228 -9.83 -37.84 9.59
N PRO A 229 -8.55 -37.48 9.36
CA PRO A 229 -7.68 -36.94 10.40
C PRO A 229 -8.19 -35.62 10.96
N VAL A 230 -7.89 -35.39 12.24
CA VAL A 230 -8.30 -34.20 12.98
C VAL A 230 -7.23 -33.12 12.89
N VAL A 231 -7.66 -31.91 12.53
CA VAL A 231 -6.86 -30.68 12.55
C VAL A 231 -7.45 -29.71 13.57
N ILE A 232 -6.63 -29.20 14.48
CA ILE A 232 -7.04 -28.19 15.47
C ILE A 232 -6.32 -26.88 15.19
N VAL A 233 -7.08 -25.81 14.98
CA VAL A 233 -6.55 -24.44 14.90
C VAL A 233 -7.01 -23.68 16.14
N SER A 234 -6.08 -23.23 16.97
CA SER A 234 -6.36 -22.46 18.17
C SER A 234 -5.87 -21.02 18.01
N GLY A 235 -6.80 -20.07 17.99
CA GLY A 235 -6.51 -18.65 17.81
C GLY A 235 -7.56 -17.92 16.98
N ARG A 236 -7.92 -16.71 17.41
CA ARG A 236 -8.98 -15.88 16.78
C ARG A 236 -8.48 -14.60 16.10
N GLY A 237 -7.16 -14.42 16.01
CA GLY A 237 -6.56 -13.34 15.23
C GLY A 237 -6.34 -13.74 13.76
N ASP A 238 -5.95 -12.80 12.92
CA ASP A 238 -5.77 -13.04 11.47
C ASP A 238 -4.92 -14.28 11.16
N GLY A 239 -3.78 -14.48 11.82
CA GLY A 239 -2.94 -15.65 11.59
C GLY A 239 -3.63 -17.00 11.89
N GLY A 240 -4.49 -17.03 12.92
CA GLY A 240 -5.30 -18.21 13.25
C GLY A 240 -6.44 -18.43 12.26
N LEU A 241 -7.15 -17.36 11.88
CA LEU A 241 -8.25 -17.46 10.92
C LEU A 241 -7.75 -17.81 9.51
N VAL A 242 -6.57 -17.33 9.10
CA VAL A 242 -5.95 -17.73 7.83
C VAL A 242 -5.58 -19.21 7.86
N ASP A 243 -4.96 -19.71 8.93
CA ASP A 243 -4.65 -21.13 9.06
C ASP A 243 -5.92 -21.99 9.06
N LEU A 244 -7.01 -21.54 9.71
CA LEU A 244 -8.32 -22.19 9.63
C LEU A 244 -8.82 -22.28 8.19
N LEU A 245 -8.82 -21.17 7.45
CA LEU A 245 -9.30 -21.13 6.06
C LEU A 245 -8.45 -22.02 5.14
N ARG A 246 -7.12 -22.06 5.32
CA ARG A 246 -6.20 -22.98 4.62
C ARG A 246 -6.53 -24.45 4.90
N ALA A 247 -6.94 -24.77 6.13
CA ALA A 247 -7.37 -26.11 6.50
C ALA A 247 -8.76 -26.46 5.95
N CYS A 248 -9.66 -25.49 5.84
CA CYS A 248 -11.05 -25.74 5.43
C CYS A 248 -11.27 -25.77 3.91
N LEU A 249 -10.48 -25.03 3.13
CA LEU A 249 -10.79 -24.74 1.74
C LEU A 249 -9.72 -25.27 0.78
N LYS A 250 -10.17 -25.88 -0.33
CA LYS A 250 -9.35 -26.23 -1.49
C LYS A 250 -8.85 -24.95 -2.16
N ASP A 251 -7.60 -24.97 -2.60
CA ASP A 251 -6.96 -23.88 -3.35
C ASP A 251 -7.08 -22.51 -2.67
N PHE A 252 -7.04 -22.48 -1.33
CA PHE A 252 -7.05 -21.22 -0.60
C PHE A 252 -5.78 -20.42 -0.90
N HIS A 253 -5.98 -19.21 -1.43
CA HIS A 253 -4.89 -18.29 -1.73
C HIS A 253 -5.31 -16.86 -1.44
N GLN A 254 -4.68 -16.26 -0.42
CA GLN A 254 -5.11 -14.98 0.14
C GLN A 254 -5.14 -13.85 -0.90
N GLY A 255 -4.13 -13.71 -1.77
CA GLY A 255 -4.09 -12.63 -2.77
C GLY A 255 -5.23 -12.66 -3.80
N ARG A 256 -5.83 -13.82 -4.07
CA ARG A 256 -6.88 -13.99 -5.09
C ARG A 256 -8.27 -14.25 -4.50
N ILE A 257 -8.35 -14.55 -3.20
CA ILE A 257 -9.61 -14.96 -2.54
C ILE A 257 -10.70 -13.89 -2.64
N VAL A 258 -10.32 -12.59 -2.56
CA VAL A 258 -11.27 -11.49 -2.68
C VAL A 258 -11.90 -11.46 -4.05
N ARG A 259 -11.08 -11.48 -5.12
CA ARG A 259 -11.57 -11.48 -6.51
C ARG A 259 -12.40 -12.72 -6.84
N GLU A 260 -12.02 -13.87 -6.29
CA GLU A 260 -12.70 -15.14 -6.54
C GLU A 260 -14.04 -15.30 -5.83
N LEU A 261 -14.18 -14.76 -4.62
CA LEU A 261 -15.41 -14.90 -3.83
C LEU A 261 -16.31 -13.66 -3.90
N PHE A 262 -15.72 -12.48 -4.13
CA PHE A 262 -16.40 -11.18 -4.16
C PHE A 262 -16.06 -10.46 -5.47
N PRO A 263 -16.64 -10.90 -6.61
CA PRO A 263 -16.35 -10.30 -7.90
C PRO A 263 -16.74 -8.80 -7.93
N PRO A 264 -16.09 -7.99 -8.78
CA PRO A 264 -16.37 -6.57 -8.91
C PRO A 264 -17.86 -6.27 -9.19
N GLY A 265 -18.32 -5.07 -8.81
CA GLY A 265 -19.70 -4.62 -9.07
C GLY A 265 -20.69 -4.89 -7.93
N LYS A 266 -20.23 -5.42 -6.79
CA LYS A 266 -21.05 -5.63 -5.57
C LYS A 266 -21.07 -4.39 -4.66
N THR A 267 -21.31 -3.20 -5.22
CA THR A 267 -21.26 -1.92 -4.48
C THR A 267 -22.10 -1.93 -3.19
N ARG A 268 -23.31 -2.52 -3.22
CA ARG A 268 -24.17 -2.64 -2.03
C ARG A 268 -23.53 -3.47 -0.91
N LEU A 269 -22.82 -4.55 -1.24
CA LEU A 269 -22.12 -5.37 -0.25
C LEU A 269 -20.98 -4.57 0.37
N HIS A 270 -20.16 -3.91 -0.46
CA HIS A 270 -19.06 -3.09 0.04
C HIS A 270 -19.55 -1.95 0.93
N GLU A 271 -20.61 -1.23 0.53
CA GLU A 271 -21.25 -0.20 1.36
C GLU A 271 -21.74 -0.77 2.71
N ALA A 272 -22.42 -1.92 2.70
CA ALA A 272 -22.90 -2.55 3.92
C ALA A 272 -21.75 -2.95 4.85
N LEU A 273 -20.68 -3.51 4.29
CA LEU A 273 -19.48 -3.92 5.03
C LEU A 273 -18.69 -2.72 5.59
N ARG A 274 -18.53 -1.65 4.81
CA ARG A 274 -17.94 -0.38 5.27
C ARG A 274 -18.75 0.21 6.42
N ASN A 275 -20.08 0.15 6.34
CA ASN A 275 -20.97 0.58 7.42
C ASN A 275 -20.81 -0.27 8.69
N ILE A 276 -20.67 -1.59 8.58
CA ILE A 276 -20.38 -2.48 9.72
C ILE A 276 -19.05 -2.08 10.38
N LYS A 277 -17.99 -1.92 9.58
CA LYS A 277 -16.67 -1.51 10.09
C LYS A 277 -16.74 -0.14 10.78
N LYS A 278 -17.42 0.84 10.18
CA LYS A 278 -17.62 2.17 10.76
C LYS A 278 -18.39 2.12 12.09
N GLN A 279 -19.47 1.34 12.17
CA GLN A 279 -20.21 1.14 13.41
C GLN A 279 -19.34 0.52 14.49
N PHE A 280 -18.53 -0.49 14.17
CA PHE A 280 -17.61 -1.09 15.12
C PHE A 280 -16.55 -0.11 15.63
N LEU A 281 -15.93 0.64 14.72
CA LEU A 281 -14.88 1.62 15.04
C LEU A 281 -15.38 2.82 15.85
N SER A 282 -16.69 3.10 15.84
CA SER A 282 -17.29 4.13 16.72
C SER A 282 -17.14 3.82 18.22
N GLY A 283 -16.75 2.58 18.57
CA GLY A 283 -16.55 2.15 19.95
C GLY A 283 -17.81 1.58 20.60
N GLU A 284 -19.00 1.90 20.08
CA GLU A 284 -20.28 1.48 20.68
C GLU A 284 -20.46 -0.05 20.74
N HIS A 285 -19.74 -0.79 19.90
CA HIS A 285 -19.87 -2.24 19.78
C HIS A 285 -18.61 -3.02 20.17
N LYS A 286 -17.57 -2.33 20.68
CA LYS A 286 -16.38 -3.00 21.23
C LYS A 286 -16.77 -3.85 22.43
N GLY A 287 -16.23 -5.08 22.50
CA GLY A 287 -16.57 -6.05 23.54
C GLY A 287 -18.03 -6.56 23.55
N LYS A 288 -18.93 -6.13 22.65
CA LYS A 288 -20.29 -6.68 22.56
C LYS A 288 -20.22 -8.08 21.90
N SER A 289 -20.46 -9.11 22.72
CA SER A 289 -20.58 -10.50 22.26
C SER A 289 -21.59 -10.63 21.13
N SER A 290 -21.38 -11.56 20.20
CA SER A 290 -22.24 -11.88 19.05
C SER A 290 -22.57 -10.78 18.01
N TRP A 291 -22.32 -9.49 18.28
CA TRP A 291 -22.78 -8.40 17.40
C TRP A 291 -22.31 -8.55 15.94
N LEU A 292 -21.03 -8.84 15.73
CA LEU A 292 -20.47 -8.98 14.38
C LEU A 292 -21.06 -10.22 13.68
N TYR A 293 -21.27 -11.30 14.43
CA TYR A 293 -21.87 -12.53 13.94
C TYR A 293 -23.32 -12.30 13.49
N ASP A 294 -24.10 -11.50 14.23
CA ASP A 294 -25.47 -11.13 13.88
C ASP A 294 -25.53 -10.25 12.64
N LYS A 295 -24.61 -9.28 12.52
CA LYS A 295 -24.49 -8.44 11.31
C LYS A 295 -24.18 -9.28 10.08
N TYR A 296 -23.26 -10.25 10.19
CA TYR A 296 -23.00 -11.19 9.11
C TYR A 296 -24.19 -12.10 8.84
N GLY A 297 -24.99 -12.47 9.86
CA GLY A 297 -26.26 -13.17 9.67
C GLY A 297 -27.28 -12.40 8.84
N ALA A 298 -27.42 -11.10 9.08
CA ALA A 298 -28.27 -10.25 8.25
C ALA A 298 -27.80 -10.24 6.79
N LEU A 299 -26.50 -10.07 6.54
CA LEU A 299 -25.94 -10.12 5.18
C LEU A 299 -26.06 -11.49 4.52
N TYR A 300 -25.92 -12.56 5.30
CA TYR A 300 -26.03 -13.93 4.82
C TYR A 300 -27.45 -14.27 4.41
N ASN A 301 -28.46 -13.75 5.11
CA ASN A 301 -29.86 -14.00 4.80
C ASN A 301 -30.42 -13.09 3.70
N ASP A 302 -29.75 -11.98 3.39
CA ASP A 302 -30.11 -11.12 2.27
C ASP A 302 -29.72 -11.77 0.93
N THR A 303 -30.74 -12.16 0.17
CA THR A 303 -30.59 -12.72 -1.18
C THR A 303 -29.86 -11.73 -2.08
N ASN A 304 -28.87 -12.21 -2.83
CA ASN A 304 -27.98 -11.50 -3.77
C ASN A 304 -26.70 -10.86 -3.21
N LEU A 305 -26.56 -10.69 -1.88
CA LEU A 305 -25.34 -10.07 -1.32
C LEU A 305 -24.17 -11.05 -1.25
N LEU A 306 -24.37 -12.22 -0.66
CA LEU A 306 -23.30 -13.19 -0.40
C LEU A 306 -23.40 -14.50 -1.19
N ASP A 307 -24.39 -14.66 -2.07
CA ASP A 307 -24.69 -15.96 -2.70
C ASP A 307 -23.50 -16.56 -3.47
N THR A 308 -22.82 -15.74 -4.29
CA THR A 308 -21.60 -16.15 -5.00
C THR A 308 -20.51 -16.63 -4.03
N ALA A 309 -20.30 -15.92 -2.92
CA ALA A 309 -19.31 -16.30 -1.92
C ALA A 309 -19.72 -17.59 -1.18
N LYS A 310 -21.01 -17.77 -0.87
CA LYS A 310 -21.54 -18.99 -0.22
C LYS A 310 -21.31 -20.22 -1.08
N GLU A 311 -21.71 -20.15 -2.35
CA GLU A 311 -21.55 -21.23 -3.33
C GLU A 311 -20.07 -21.58 -3.51
N ALA A 312 -19.23 -20.58 -3.76
CA ALA A 312 -17.80 -20.81 -3.96
C ALA A 312 -17.10 -21.38 -2.71
N VAL A 313 -17.46 -20.95 -1.49
CA VAL A 313 -16.91 -21.53 -0.25
C VAL A 313 -17.43 -22.95 -0.04
N HIS A 314 -18.70 -23.21 -0.32
CA HIS A 314 -19.29 -24.54 -0.24
C HIS A 314 -18.58 -25.54 -1.18
N ASP A 315 -18.34 -25.16 -2.43
CA ASP A 315 -17.73 -26.06 -3.43
C ASP A 315 -16.24 -26.31 -3.15
N ARG A 316 -15.57 -25.34 -2.53
CA ARG A 316 -14.17 -25.46 -2.09
C ARG A 316 -14.01 -26.17 -0.76
N LYS A 317 -15.09 -26.50 -0.05
CA LYS A 317 -15.00 -27.19 1.24
C LYS A 317 -14.22 -28.49 1.11
N ARG A 318 -13.27 -28.68 2.02
CA ARG A 318 -12.49 -29.91 2.16
C ARG A 318 -13.26 -30.96 2.94
N THR A 319 -13.09 -32.21 2.52
CA THR A 319 -13.73 -33.40 3.11
C THR A 319 -12.72 -34.47 3.49
N ASP A 320 -11.43 -34.25 3.22
CA ASP A 320 -10.34 -35.17 3.54
C ASP A 320 -9.91 -35.11 5.02
N GLN A 321 -10.45 -34.17 5.80
CA GLN A 321 -10.09 -33.97 7.20
C GLN A 321 -11.24 -33.33 8.00
N GLN A 322 -11.20 -33.52 9.32
CA GLN A 322 -12.07 -32.81 10.26
C GLN A 322 -11.32 -31.62 10.85
N VAL A 323 -11.90 -30.42 10.75
CA VAL A 323 -11.26 -29.19 11.23
C VAL A 323 -12.03 -28.63 12.42
N PHE A 324 -11.29 -28.32 13.49
CA PHE A 324 -11.81 -27.65 14.68
C PHE A 324 -11.15 -26.29 14.86
N LEU A 325 -11.96 -25.24 15.02
CA LEU A 325 -11.52 -23.95 15.53
C LEU A 325 -11.67 -23.93 17.05
N ASN A 326 -10.63 -23.50 17.74
CA ASN A 326 -10.66 -23.25 19.17
C ASN A 326 -10.29 -21.80 19.50
N ALA A 327 -10.99 -21.24 20.49
CA ALA A 327 -10.65 -20.00 21.16
C ALA A 327 -11.25 -19.96 22.58
N ASN A 328 -10.83 -18.99 23.39
CA ASN A 328 -11.31 -18.84 24.77
C ASN A 328 -12.85 -18.66 24.90
N PRO A 329 -13.55 -17.88 24.03
CA PRO A 329 -14.99 -17.73 24.15
C PRO A 329 -15.73 -19.07 24.07
N LYS A 330 -16.83 -19.24 24.80
CA LYS A 330 -17.59 -20.52 24.77
C LYS A 330 -18.32 -20.74 23.46
N GLU A 331 -18.78 -19.66 22.82
CA GLU A 331 -19.58 -19.69 21.60
C GLU A 331 -18.83 -19.07 20.41
N ILE A 332 -19.08 -19.61 19.21
CA ILE A 332 -18.48 -19.12 17.95
C ILE A 332 -18.88 -17.67 17.64
N SER A 333 -20.07 -17.25 18.08
CA SER A 333 -20.55 -15.88 17.90
C SER A 333 -19.64 -14.84 18.54
N ASP A 334 -18.89 -15.23 19.58
CA ASP A 334 -18.02 -14.35 20.37
C ASP A 334 -16.55 -14.43 19.92
N VAL A 335 -16.27 -15.30 18.96
CA VAL A 335 -14.94 -15.45 18.36
C VAL A 335 -14.66 -14.32 17.38
N LEU A 336 -15.68 -13.93 16.60
CA LEU A 336 -15.54 -12.95 15.53
C LEU A 336 -15.53 -11.53 16.11
N THR A 337 -14.40 -10.85 16.00
CA THR A 337 -14.23 -9.44 16.42
C THR A 337 -13.22 -8.72 15.52
N LEU A 338 -13.49 -7.45 15.23
CA LEU A 338 -12.56 -6.59 14.47
C LEU A 338 -11.43 -6.01 15.34
N GLU A 339 -11.41 -6.30 16.64
CA GLU A 339 -10.27 -5.99 17.52
C GLU A 339 -9.08 -6.92 17.29
N LYS A 340 -9.32 -8.13 16.76
CA LYS A 340 -8.29 -9.18 16.67
C LYS A 340 -8.03 -9.64 15.24
N ALA A 341 -8.99 -9.49 14.33
CA ALA A 341 -8.86 -9.94 12.96
C ALA A 341 -9.54 -8.99 11.98
N SER A 342 -9.07 -9.03 10.73
CA SER A 342 -9.64 -8.27 9.62
C SER A 342 -11.10 -8.63 9.34
N LEU A 343 -11.82 -7.66 8.77
CA LEU A 343 -13.20 -7.84 8.31
C LEU A 343 -13.30 -8.98 7.29
N LEU A 344 -12.34 -9.07 6.36
CA LEU A 344 -12.26 -10.15 5.37
C LEU A 344 -12.19 -11.53 6.04
N ASN A 345 -11.23 -11.75 6.94
CA ASN A 345 -11.02 -13.06 7.55
C ASN A 345 -12.20 -13.44 8.46
N THR A 346 -12.74 -12.51 9.23
CA THR A 346 -13.92 -12.77 10.07
C THR A 346 -15.16 -13.11 9.24
N LEU A 347 -15.40 -12.43 8.12
CA LEU A 347 -16.50 -12.73 7.20
C LEU A 347 -16.32 -14.11 6.54
N LEU A 348 -15.12 -14.45 6.06
CA LEU A 348 -14.84 -15.76 5.46
C LEU A 348 -14.94 -16.89 6.48
N THR A 349 -14.48 -16.69 7.71
CA THR A 349 -14.70 -17.64 8.81
C THR A 349 -16.19 -17.81 9.10
N TYR A 350 -16.97 -16.73 9.10
CA TYR A 350 -18.42 -16.81 9.26
C TYR A 350 -19.09 -17.65 8.17
N ILE A 351 -18.79 -17.38 6.90
CA ILE A 351 -19.37 -18.13 5.77
C ILE A 351 -18.95 -19.60 5.86
N SER A 352 -17.67 -19.85 6.13
CA SER A 352 -17.12 -21.21 6.30
C SER A 352 -17.81 -21.98 7.44
N HIS A 353 -18.13 -21.30 8.54
CA HIS A 353 -18.91 -21.88 9.64
C HIS A 353 -20.33 -22.23 9.19
N LYS A 354 -21.01 -21.33 8.47
CA LYS A 354 -22.38 -21.54 7.99
C LYS A 354 -22.51 -22.68 6.97
N VAL A 355 -21.49 -22.93 6.16
CA VAL A 355 -21.45 -24.11 5.26
C VAL A 355 -20.92 -25.39 5.95
N GLY A 356 -20.65 -25.32 7.25
CA GLY A 356 -20.15 -26.44 8.05
C GLY A 356 -18.76 -26.93 7.65
N ALA A 357 -17.86 -26.04 7.22
CA ALA A 357 -16.49 -26.37 6.84
C ALA A 357 -15.59 -26.69 8.05
N PHE A 358 -16.00 -26.32 9.26
CA PHE A 358 -15.34 -26.65 10.52
C PHE A 358 -16.35 -26.70 11.67
N SER A 359 -15.92 -27.26 12.80
CA SER A 359 -16.64 -27.22 14.07
C SER A 359 -15.93 -26.34 15.09
N TYR A 360 -16.67 -25.70 15.98
CA TYR A 360 -16.10 -24.85 17.02
C TYR A 360 -15.99 -25.56 18.37
N ARG A 361 -14.90 -25.30 19.11
CA ARG A 361 -14.71 -25.74 20.50
C ARG A 361 -14.19 -24.58 21.35
N GLY A 362 -15.04 -24.03 22.21
CA GLY A 362 -14.63 -23.01 23.18
C GLY A 362 -13.81 -23.58 24.32
N GLY A 363 -12.89 -22.79 24.86
CA GLY A 363 -12.10 -23.13 26.04
C GLY A 363 -10.63 -22.76 25.92
N LYS A 364 -9.94 -22.72 27.06
CA LYS A 364 -8.50 -22.47 27.12
C LYS A 364 -7.76 -23.66 26.54
N CYS A 365 -6.91 -23.38 25.56
CA CYS A 365 -6.09 -24.39 24.90
C CYS A 365 -4.66 -24.38 25.43
N THR A 366 -4.16 -25.56 25.79
CA THR A 366 -2.74 -25.84 26.02
C THR A 366 -2.29 -26.92 25.03
N ALA A 367 -1.11 -26.76 24.45
CA ALA A 367 -0.59 -27.71 23.46
C ALA A 367 0.67 -28.39 23.99
N SER A 368 0.74 -29.70 23.82
CA SER A 368 1.97 -30.50 23.93
C SER A 368 2.41 -30.92 22.52
N LYS A 369 3.53 -31.64 22.36
CA LYS A 369 4.06 -32.03 21.03
C LYS A 369 3.02 -32.78 20.17
N ASP A 370 2.31 -33.75 20.75
CA ASP A 370 1.44 -34.67 20.00
C ASP A 370 -0.05 -34.53 20.35
N SER A 371 -0.41 -33.63 21.26
CA SER A 371 -1.80 -33.45 21.69
C SER A 371 -2.13 -32.00 22.01
N VAL A 372 -3.43 -31.71 21.96
CA VAL A 372 -4.00 -30.45 22.44
C VAL A 372 -4.96 -30.76 23.57
N GLU A 373 -4.92 -29.94 24.62
CA GLU A 373 -5.83 -29.99 25.75
C GLU A 373 -6.69 -28.72 25.72
N ILE A 374 -8.01 -28.89 25.76
CA ILE A 374 -8.97 -27.78 25.80
C ILE A 374 -9.81 -27.93 27.07
N ASP A 375 -9.71 -26.95 27.98
CA ASP A 375 -10.38 -26.97 29.29
C ASP A 375 -10.19 -28.30 30.07
N GLY A 376 -8.98 -28.87 30.04
CA GLY A 376 -8.68 -30.14 30.74
C GLY A 376 -8.97 -31.40 29.93
N VAL A 377 -9.55 -31.29 28.74
CA VAL A 377 -9.91 -32.43 27.89
C VAL A 377 -8.86 -32.63 26.82
N HIS A 378 -8.24 -33.81 26.81
CA HIS A 378 -7.28 -34.19 25.79
C HIS A 378 -7.95 -34.49 24.44
N HIS A 379 -7.34 -33.98 23.39
CA HIS A 379 -7.71 -34.21 22.00
C HIS A 379 -6.49 -34.68 21.22
N GLU A 380 -6.61 -35.88 20.66
CA GLU A 380 -5.66 -36.35 19.64
C GLU A 380 -5.92 -35.58 18.35
N CYS A 381 -4.85 -35.05 17.76
CA CYS A 381 -4.90 -34.36 16.49
C CYS A 381 -3.68 -34.72 15.66
N ARG A 382 -3.90 -34.92 14.35
CA ARG A 382 -2.80 -35.18 13.42
C ARG A 382 -2.00 -33.92 13.12
N ARG A 383 -2.68 -32.77 13.09
CA ARG A 383 -2.08 -31.45 12.87
C ARG A 383 -2.69 -30.45 13.83
N LYS A 384 -1.88 -29.49 14.27
CA LYS A 384 -2.31 -28.37 15.10
C LYS A 384 -1.70 -27.07 14.59
N SER A 385 -2.42 -25.97 14.74
CA SER A 385 -1.88 -24.62 14.58
C SER A 385 -2.25 -23.80 15.81
N ILE A 386 -1.26 -23.30 16.54
CA ILE A 386 -1.45 -22.52 17.77
C ILE A 386 -1.02 -21.08 17.51
N ARG A 387 -1.96 -20.14 17.63
CA ARG A 387 -1.82 -18.72 17.30
C ARG A 387 -2.35 -17.85 18.44
N HIS A 388 -1.65 -17.88 19.57
CA HIS A 388 -2.03 -17.14 20.80
C HIS A 388 -1.38 -15.76 20.92
N GLY A 389 -0.83 -15.23 19.82
CA GLY A 389 -0.04 -14.00 19.80
C GLY A 389 1.43 -14.26 20.12
N THR A 390 2.22 -13.19 20.13
CA THR A 390 3.68 -13.23 20.29
C THR A 390 4.12 -12.71 21.66
N ASP A 391 5.33 -13.09 22.06
CA ASP A 391 5.95 -12.57 23.29
C ASP A 391 6.75 -11.28 23.02
N ARG A 392 6.03 -10.15 23.09
CA ARG A 392 6.61 -8.82 22.85
C ARG A 392 7.52 -8.37 23.99
N GLU A 393 7.18 -8.73 25.23
CA GLU A 393 7.96 -8.34 26.41
C GLU A 393 9.33 -9.04 26.39
N GLU A 394 9.36 -10.34 26.12
CA GLU A 394 10.60 -11.08 25.95
C GLU A 394 11.47 -10.50 24.82
N ALA A 395 10.86 -10.14 23.69
CA ALA A 395 11.58 -9.53 22.57
C ALA A 395 12.25 -8.20 22.95
N LEU A 396 11.57 -7.35 23.73
CA LEU A 396 12.13 -6.09 24.23
C LEU A 396 13.24 -6.32 25.26
N ARG A 397 13.04 -7.24 26.22
CA ARG A 397 14.05 -7.58 27.23
C ARG A 397 15.30 -8.18 26.60
N ALA A 398 15.15 -9.05 25.60
CA ALA A 398 16.25 -9.63 24.85
C ALA A 398 17.07 -8.60 24.05
N ALA A 399 16.50 -7.43 23.80
CA ALA A 399 17.18 -6.30 23.17
C ALA A 399 17.70 -5.26 24.18
N HIS A 400 17.70 -5.59 25.48
CA HIS A 400 18.08 -4.69 26.57
C HIS A 400 17.23 -3.42 26.67
N PHE A 401 15.95 -3.48 26.26
CA PHE A 401 15.00 -2.38 26.39
C PHE A 401 14.02 -2.60 27.56
N THR A 402 14.57 -2.65 28.78
CA THR A 402 13.82 -3.00 30.00
C THR A 402 12.65 -2.04 30.27
N GLU A 403 12.87 -0.73 30.15
CA GLU A 403 11.84 0.29 30.36
C GLU A 403 10.64 0.12 29.40
N GLY A 404 10.90 -0.21 28.14
CA GLY A 404 9.85 -0.49 27.16
C GLY A 404 9.14 -1.81 27.44
N ALA A 405 9.86 -2.83 27.93
CA ALA A 405 9.26 -4.11 28.32
C ALA A 405 8.31 -3.94 29.51
N ASP A 406 8.73 -3.19 30.54
CA ASP A 406 7.95 -2.98 31.76
C ASP A 406 6.64 -2.21 31.48
N LEU A 407 6.65 -1.27 30.52
CA LEU A 407 5.49 -0.47 30.13
C LEU A 407 4.71 -1.05 28.93
N CYS A 408 5.12 -2.20 28.38
CA CYS A 408 4.63 -2.71 27.10
C CYS A 408 3.10 -2.86 27.05
N ASN A 409 2.49 -3.45 28.09
CA ASN A 409 1.03 -3.66 28.14
C ASN A 409 0.25 -2.34 28.25
N GLU A 410 0.77 -1.37 29.01
CA GLU A 410 0.14 -0.05 29.16
C GLU A 410 0.18 0.73 27.85
N LEU A 411 1.35 0.76 27.19
CA LEU A 411 1.54 1.44 25.90
C LEU A 411 0.71 0.78 24.80
N MET A 412 0.56 -0.55 24.82
CA MET A 412 -0.35 -1.27 23.93
C MET A 412 -1.80 -0.84 24.10
N ALA A 413 -2.29 -0.76 25.34
CA ALA A 413 -3.65 -0.29 25.61
C ALA A 413 -3.86 1.17 25.15
N ARG A 414 -2.84 2.03 25.32
CA ARG A 414 -2.84 3.42 24.84
C ARG A 414 -2.90 3.54 23.31
N ASN A 415 -2.31 2.58 22.59
CA ASN A 415 -2.14 2.63 21.13
C ASN A 415 -3.14 1.75 20.34
N GLU A 416 -3.99 0.95 21.01
CA GLU A 416 -4.91 -0.04 20.38
C GLU A 416 -5.90 0.56 19.34
N ALA A 417 -6.11 1.88 19.35
CA ALA A 417 -7.03 2.56 18.43
C ALA A 417 -6.35 3.26 17.24
N LYS A 418 -5.02 3.20 17.11
CA LYS A 418 -4.28 4.06 16.17
C LYS A 418 -3.84 3.28 14.94
N PRO A 419 -4.40 3.57 13.75
CA PRO A 419 -3.96 2.95 12.51
C PRO A 419 -2.57 3.43 12.11
N SER A 420 -1.80 2.57 11.44
CA SER A 420 -0.56 2.94 10.74
C SER A 420 -0.89 3.77 9.50
N ALA A 421 -1.32 5.02 9.71
CA ALA A 421 -1.55 5.97 8.64
C ALA A 421 -0.24 6.69 8.28
N ILE A 422 -0.02 6.94 7.00
CA ILE A 422 1.05 7.80 6.52
C ILE A 422 0.78 9.23 6.99
N ILE A 423 1.76 9.86 7.64
CA ILE A 423 1.64 11.24 8.18
C ILE A 423 2.36 12.30 7.35
N TRP A 424 3.27 11.91 6.46
CA TRP A 424 3.98 12.85 5.58
C TRP A 424 3.14 13.24 4.35
N GLU A 425 3.38 14.44 3.83
CA GLU A 425 2.71 14.96 2.64
C GLU A 425 3.14 14.24 1.35
N PRO A 426 2.26 14.16 0.33
CA PRO A 426 2.61 13.56 -0.95
C PRO A 426 3.86 14.20 -1.59
N GLY A 427 4.81 13.35 -1.99
CA GLY A 427 6.10 13.71 -2.57
C GLY A 427 7.11 14.34 -1.61
N TRP A 428 6.83 14.35 -0.29
CA TRP A 428 7.74 14.90 0.72
C TRP A 428 9.13 14.26 0.67
N TRP A 429 9.23 12.93 0.55
CA TRP A 429 10.52 12.22 0.54
C TRP A 429 11.45 12.67 -0.59
N GLY A 430 10.90 12.93 -1.77
CA GLY A 430 11.67 13.46 -2.89
C GLY A 430 12.16 14.89 -2.63
N LYS A 431 11.29 15.75 -2.10
CA LYS A 431 11.63 17.14 -1.74
C LYS A 431 12.69 17.22 -0.63
N ALA A 432 12.59 16.35 0.38
CA ALA A 432 13.50 16.34 1.52
C ALA A 432 14.96 16.10 1.13
N VAL A 433 15.19 15.40 0.01
CA VAL A 433 16.54 15.18 -0.56
C VAL A 433 16.89 16.17 -1.68
N GLY A 434 16.11 17.24 -1.85
CA GLY A 434 16.30 18.25 -2.90
C GLY A 434 15.84 17.81 -4.29
N GLY A 435 15.11 16.70 -4.40
CA GLY A 435 14.54 16.17 -5.64
C GLY A 435 13.11 16.65 -5.90
N ALA A 436 12.48 16.08 -6.93
CA ALA A 436 11.09 16.40 -7.27
C ALA A 436 10.09 15.73 -6.32
N SER A 437 8.86 16.27 -6.28
CA SER A 437 7.72 15.69 -5.55
C SER A 437 7.27 14.39 -6.25
N VAL A 438 7.83 13.24 -5.89
CA VAL A 438 7.62 11.96 -6.60
C VAL A 438 6.90 10.94 -5.71
N GLU A 439 5.96 10.21 -6.30
CA GLU A 439 5.23 9.08 -5.71
C GLU A 439 5.38 7.82 -6.59
N PHE A 440 5.10 6.66 -6.01
CA PHE A 440 5.20 5.38 -6.72
C PHE A 440 4.22 5.29 -7.90
N VAL A 441 4.70 4.75 -9.04
CA VAL A 441 3.88 4.39 -10.21
C VAL A 441 4.05 2.89 -10.49
N PRO A 442 2.98 2.09 -10.57
CA PRO A 442 3.06 0.67 -10.91
C PRO A 442 3.83 0.42 -12.22
N PRO A 443 4.73 -0.58 -12.26
CA PRO A 443 5.53 -0.88 -13.46
C PRO A 443 4.70 -1.11 -14.72
N ALA A 444 3.58 -1.84 -14.63
CA ALA A 444 2.70 -2.08 -15.76
C ALA A 444 2.06 -0.78 -16.28
N THR A 445 1.64 0.11 -15.36
CA THR A 445 1.16 1.46 -15.71
C THR A 445 2.24 2.25 -16.45
N GLN A 446 3.48 2.23 -15.96
CA GLN A 446 4.60 2.92 -16.61
C GLN A 446 4.89 2.35 -18.00
N LEU A 447 4.88 1.02 -18.15
CA LEU A 447 5.17 0.34 -19.42
C LEU A 447 4.14 0.72 -20.48
N VAL A 448 2.85 0.56 -20.17
CA VAL A 448 1.74 0.88 -21.08
C VAL A 448 1.79 2.35 -21.50
N ALA A 449 1.97 3.27 -20.54
CA ALA A 449 2.08 4.70 -20.82
C ALA A 449 3.32 5.03 -21.66
N THR A 450 4.48 4.48 -21.30
CA THR A 450 5.75 4.76 -21.99
C THR A 450 5.69 4.30 -23.44
N THR A 451 5.18 3.09 -23.72
CA THR A 451 5.05 2.57 -25.08
C THR A 451 4.16 3.48 -25.93
N PHE A 452 2.99 3.87 -25.42
CA PHE A 452 2.09 4.78 -26.13
C PHE A 452 2.75 6.14 -26.40
N ILE A 453 3.34 6.75 -25.37
CA ILE A 453 3.92 8.09 -25.46
C ILE A 453 5.17 8.13 -26.33
N SER A 454 6.01 7.09 -26.33
CA SER A 454 7.17 7.03 -27.22
C SER A 454 6.75 6.95 -28.68
N THR A 455 5.75 6.09 -28.99
CA THR A 455 5.23 5.95 -30.36
C THR A 455 4.53 7.23 -30.81
N LEU A 456 3.73 7.84 -29.92
CA LEU A 456 3.08 9.11 -30.21
C LEU A 456 4.10 10.21 -30.50
N ALA A 457 5.15 10.34 -29.69
CA ALA A 457 6.20 11.33 -29.93
C ALA A 457 6.84 11.15 -31.32
N ASP A 458 7.18 9.93 -31.73
CA ASP A 458 7.73 9.67 -33.06
C ASP A 458 6.76 10.06 -34.19
N VAL A 459 5.46 9.77 -34.03
CA VAL A 459 4.43 10.19 -34.99
C VAL A 459 4.31 11.71 -35.05
N LEU A 460 4.39 12.38 -33.91
CA LEU A 460 4.27 13.84 -33.81
C LEU A 460 5.50 14.55 -34.35
N ARG A 461 6.68 13.91 -34.37
CA ARG A 461 7.94 14.48 -34.84
C ARG A 461 7.83 15.13 -36.23
N ARG A 462 7.05 14.53 -37.14
CA ARG A 462 6.83 15.05 -38.50
C ARG A 462 6.20 16.46 -38.56
N PHE A 463 5.53 16.89 -37.49
CA PHE A 463 4.94 18.23 -37.38
C PHE A 463 5.92 19.26 -36.82
N PHE A 464 7.05 18.79 -36.27
CA PHE A 464 8.09 19.61 -35.65
C PHE A 464 9.40 19.60 -36.45
N GLU A 465 9.62 18.62 -37.34
CA GLU A 465 10.73 18.60 -38.29
C GLU A 465 10.42 19.46 -39.52
N VAL A 466 10.89 20.71 -39.51
CA VAL A 466 10.82 21.62 -40.66
C VAL A 466 12.25 21.86 -41.19
N PRO A 467 12.50 21.82 -42.51
CA PRO A 467 13.80 22.18 -43.08
C PRO A 467 14.25 23.58 -42.62
N GLY A 468 15.42 23.66 -41.97
CA GLY A 468 15.98 24.90 -41.42
C GLY A 468 15.67 25.17 -39.95
N ALA A 469 14.98 24.25 -39.25
CA ALA A 469 14.65 24.34 -37.84
C ALA A 469 15.04 23.06 -37.09
N GLU A 470 16.32 22.69 -37.15
CA GLU A 470 16.87 21.43 -36.60
C GLU A 470 16.81 21.33 -35.04
N ASP A 471 16.27 22.35 -34.36
CA ASP A 471 16.23 22.47 -32.89
C ASP A 471 14.80 22.68 -32.31
N LEU A 472 13.72 22.38 -33.04
CA LEU A 472 12.34 22.63 -32.56
C LEU A 472 11.95 21.70 -31.42
N ALA A 473 12.14 22.19 -30.21
CA ALA A 473 12.02 21.41 -29.01
C ALA A 473 10.56 21.23 -28.55
N TYR A 474 10.12 19.98 -28.42
CA TYR A 474 8.82 19.57 -27.91
C TYR A 474 8.96 18.35 -27.00
N ARG A 475 7.97 18.16 -26.14
CA ARG A 475 7.84 16.94 -25.35
C ARG A 475 6.39 16.61 -25.05
N VAL A 476 6.12 15.32 -24.90
CA VAL A 476 4.81 14.77 -24.58
C VAL A 476 4.92 13.74 -23.47
N THR A 477 3.93 13.69 -22.59
CA THR A 477 3.83 12.71 -21.51
C THR A 477 2.37 12.43 -21.15
N LEU A 478 2.16 11.45 -20.28
CA LEU A 478 0.86 11.07 -19.76
C LEU A 478 0.83 11.25 -18.24
N HIS A 479 -0.27 11.81 -17.75
CA HIS A 479 -0.57 11.94 -16.33
C HIS A 479 -1.80 11.12 -16.00
N ARG A 480 -1.83 10.51 -14.81
CA ARG A 480 -3.03 9.88 -14.24
C ARG A 480 -3.55 10.68 -13.07
N LEU A 481 -4.83 10.53 -12.77
CA LEU A 481 -5.42 11.07 -11.55
C LEU A 481 -5.29 10.06 -10.41
N VAL A 482 -4.84 10.54 -9.26
CA VAL A 482 -4.70 9.76 -8.02
C VAL A 482 -5.26 10.54 -6.85
N HIS A 483 -5.85 9.81 -5.91
CA HIS A 483 -6.30 10.35 -4.64
C HIS A 483 -5.32 9.92 -3.55
N ILE A 484 -4.66 10.88 -2.92
CA ILE A 484 -3.63 10.61 -1.90
C ILE A 484 -4.00 11.41 -0.65
N ARG A 485 -4.23 10.71 0.47
CA ARG A 485 -4.52 11.31 1.79
C ARG A 485 -5.66 12.36 1.81
N GLY A 486 -6.72 12.15 1.03
CA GLY A 486 -7.86 13.08 0.99
C GLY A 486 -7.74 14.19 -0.04
N GLY A 487 -6.60 14.31 -0.73
CA GLY A 487 -6.37 15.28 -1.80
C GLY A 487 -6.32 14.62 -3.17
N ASP A 488 -6.69 15.39 -4.20
CA ASP A 488 -6.64 14.98 -5.60
C ASP A 488 -5.36 15.52 -6.26
N TYR A 489 -4.63 14.61 -6.91
CA TYR A 489 -3.37 14.91 -7.58
C TYR A 489 -3.38 14.34 -8.99
N PHE A 490 -2.62 14.97 -9.88
CA PHE A 490 -2.19 14.32 -11.11
C PHE A 490 -0.74 13.87 -10.98
N GLN A 491 -0.47 12.66 -11.47
CA GLN A 491 0.83 12.02 -11.37
C GLN A 491 1.36 11.70 -12.77
N GLN A 492 2.58 12.13 -13.07
CA GLN A 492 3.28 11.79 -14.30
C GLN A 492 3.63 10.29 -14.31
N ILE A 493 3.13 9.52 -15.27
CA ILE A 493 3.28 8.05 -15.27
C ILE A 493 4.30 7.49 -16.23
N CYS A 494 4.89 8.33 -17.08
CA CYS A 494 5.98 7.97 -17.98
C CYS A 494 6.95 9.14 -18.12
N ARG A 495 8.15 8.86 -18.65
CA ARG A 495 9.09 9.94 -18.99
C ARG A 495 8.55 10.76 -20.16
N TYR A 496 8.96 12.01 -20.23
CA TYR A 496 8.74 12.81 -21.42
C TYR A 496 9.41 12.17 -22.63
N SER A 497 8.67 12.07 -23.73
CA SER A 497 9.18 11.68 -25.05
C SER A 497 9.14 12.87 -26.00
N GLY A 498 10.05 12.91 -26.97
CA GLY A 498 10.32 14.07 -27.82
C GLY A 498 11.82 14.31 -27.91
N ASN A 499 12.21 15.52 -28.33
CA ASN A 499 13.60 15.96 -28.35
C ASN A 499 14.02 16.72 -27.07
N ARG A 500 13.07 17.04 -26.16
CA ARG A 500 13.35 17.32 -24.73
C ARG A 500 13.00 16.11 -23.87
N LYS A 501 13.93 15.63 -23.03
CA LYS A 501 13.76 14.39 -22.23
C LYS A 501 13.87 14.60 -20.71
N GLU A 502 13.68 15.83 -20.25
CA GLU A 502 13.73 16.14 -18.82
C GLU A 502 12.46 15.69 -18.10
N GLY A 503 12.60 15.18 -16.88
CA GLY A 503 11.47 14.88 -15.99
C GLY A 503 11.55 13.49 -15.36
N GLU A 504 11.07 13.38 -14.13
CA GLU A 504 11.05 12.15 -13.36
C GLU A 504 9.66 11.52 -13.37
N VAL A 505 9.61 10.20 -13.61
CA VAL A 505 8.36 9.44 -13.49
C VAL A 505 7.91 9.48 -12.04
N GLY A 506 6.60 9.63 -11.85
CA GLY A 506 5.95 9.65 -10.55
C GLY A 506 5.80 11.05 -9.95
N ARG A 507 6.22 12.12 -10.64
CA ARG A 507 5.95 13.50 -10.19
C ARG A 507 4.48 13.71 -9.91
N VAL A 508 4.15 14.24 -8.73
CA VAL A 508 2.79 14.59 -8.31
C VAL A 508 2.64 16.09 -8.16
N ASN A 509 1.52 16.61 -8.64
CA ASN A 509 1.09 17.99 -8.44
C ASN A 509 -0.40 18.00 -8.07
N LYS A 510 -0.86 19.03 -7.36
CA LYS A 510 -2.27 19.13 -6.99
C LYS A 510 -3.10 19.36 -8.24
N VAL A 511 -4.33 18.86 -8.26
CA VAL A 511 -5.27 19.10 -9.36
C VAL A 511 -5.58 20.60 -9.54
N ASP A 512 -5.34 21.43 -8.54
CA ASP A 512 -5.53 22.88 -8.63
C ASP A 512 -4.46 23.57 -9.50
N ASP A 513 -3.30 22.94 -9.70
CA ASP A 513 -2.14 23.56 -10.32
C ASP A 513 -1.98 23.22 -11.81
N GLY A 514 -1.58 24.23 -12.61
CA GLY A 514 -1.14 24.07 -13.99
C GLY A 514 -2.24 23.71 -15.01
N ILE A 515 -1.84 23.67 -16.27
CA ILE A 515 -2.76 23.38 -17.39
C ILE A 515 -3.34 21.95 -17.31
N VAL A 516 -2.57 20.99 -16.79
CA VAL A 516 -3.05 19.61 -16.57
C VAL A 516 -4.14 19.60 -15.51
N GLY A 517 -3.94 20.32 -14.40
CA GLY A 517 -4.95 20.49 -13.36
C GLY A 517 -6.23 21.14 -13.91
N LEU A 518 -6.10 22.22 -14.66
CA LEU A 518 -7.25 22.87 -15.30
C LEU A 518 -8.00 21.92 -16.26
N ALA A 519 -7.30 21.15 -17.09
CA ALA A 519 -7.91 20.15 -17.97
C ALA A 519 -8.67 19.06 -17.19
N CYS A 520 -8.17 18.65 -16.01
CA CYS A 520 -8.88 17.74 -15.10
C CYS A 520 -10.19 18.36 -14.59
N ARG A 521 -10.13 19.62 -14.12
CA ARG A 521 -11.29 20.33 -13.55
C ARG A 521 -12.39 20.57 -14.57
N LEU A 522 -12.01 20.98 -15.78
CA LEU A 522 -12.92 21.18 -16.90
C LEU A 522 -13.45 19.87 -17.49
N GLY A 523 -12.63 18.80 -17.44
CA GLY A 523 -12.88 17.59 -18.22
C GLY A 523 -12.91 17.87 -19.73
N LYS A 524 -12.14 18.85 -20.19
CA LYS A 524 -12.05 19.30 -21.59
C LYS A 524 -10.59 19.60 -21.97
N PRO A 525 -10.23 19.50 -23.26
CA PRO A 525 -8.93 19.92 -23.74
C PRO A 525 -8.67 21.41 -23.47
N VAL A 526 -7.46 21.75 -23.06
CA VAL A 526 -7.02 23.13 -22.79
C VAL A 526 -5.76 23.42 -23.58
N ILE A 527 -5.71 24.59 -24.21
CA ILE A 527 -4.53 25.11 -24.89
C ILE A 527 -4.07 26.39 -24.20
N VAL A 528 -2.75 26.54 -24.02
CA VAL A 528 -2.12 27.83 -23.77
C VAL A 528 -1.25 28.16 -24.98
N GLN A 529 -1.60 29.21 -25.71
CA GLN A 529 -0.92 29.67 -26.92
C GLN A 529 -1.17 31.17 -27.13
N GLY A 530 -0.11 31.97 -27.05
CA GLY A 530 -0.11 33.41 -27.28
C GLY A 530 0.64 33.82 -28.56
N ASP A 531 0.53 35.10 -28.91
CA ASP A 531 1.24 35.68 -30.05
C ASP A 531 2.73 35.90 -29.75
N ASP A 532 3.09 35.98 -28.46
CA ASP A 532 4.47 35.97 -27.99
C ASP A 532 4.71 35.06 -26.76
N ALA A 533 5.97 34.89 -26.37
CA ALA A 533 6.35 34.02 -25.25
C ALA A 533 5.98 34.60 -23.87
N ASN A 534 5.83 35.93 -23.74
CA ASN A 534 5.46 36.55 -22.48
C ASN A 534 3.98 36.28 -22.17
N GLU A 535 3.10 36.33 -23.16
CA GLU A 535 1.69 35.99 -22.98
C GLU A 535 1.50 34.54 -22.49
N VAL A 536 2.30 33.63 -23.05
CA VAL A 536 2.33 32.22 -22.63
C VAL A 536 2.84 32.11 -21.19
N ASP A 537 3.93 32.80 -20.86
CA ASP A 537 4.51 32.79 -19.51
C ASP A 537 3.55 33.38 -18.46
N GLU A 538 2.84 34.47 -18.78
CA GLU A 538 1.83 35.07 -17.92
C GLU A 538 0.66 34.11 -17.66
N ALA A 539 0.17 33.43 -18.71
CA ALA A 539 -0.89 32.43 -18.56
C ALA A 539 -0.43 31.21 -17.74
N VAL A 540 0.81 30.74 -17.94
CA VAL A 540 1.37 29.63 -17.14
C VAL A 540 1.56 30.04 -15.68
N ALA A 541 2.00 31.27 -15.41
CA ALA A 541 2.13 31.80 -14.06
C ALA A 541 0.76 31.92 -13.36
N ALA A 542 -0.27 32.37 -14.08
CA ALA A 542 -1.63 32.48 -13.56
C ALA A 542 -2.26 31.11 -13.23
N LEU A 543 -1.83 30.04 -13.93
CA LEU A 543 -2.20 28.67 -13.60
C LEU A 543 -1.48 28.11 -12.36
N GLY A 544 -0.64 28.88 -11.68
CA GLY A 544 0.10 28.43 -10.49
C GLY A 544 1.20 27.42 -10.79
N ALA A 545 1.59 27.25 -12.06
CA ALA A 545 2.65 26.33 -12.45
C ALA A 545 4.03 27.00 -12.42
N SER A 546 4.98 26.38 -11.74
CA SER A 546 6.39 26.77 -11.82
C SER A 546 6.96 26.41 -13.19
N ARG A 547 7.65 27.35 -13.85
CA ARG A 547 8.28 27.10 -15.16
C ARG A 547 9.32 25.97 -15.02
N LEU A 548 9.18 24.92 -15.84
CA LEU A 548 10.11 23.79 -15.89
C LEU A 548 11.15 24.03 -16.98
N GLY A 549 12.31 24.55 -16.59
CA GLY A 549 13.47 24.76 -17.46
C GLY A 549 13.71 26.23 -17.86
N SER A 550 14.88 26.50 -18.43
CA SER A 550 15.29 27.82 -18.94
C SER A 550 14.82 28.11 -20.37
N ASP A 551 14.25 27.10 -21.02
CA ASP A 551 13.92 27.18 -22.43
C ASP A 551 12.63 27.98 -22.68
N PRO A 552 12.55 28.73 -23.81
CA PRO A 552 11.34 29.44 -24.18
C PRO A 552 10.19 28.45 -24.42
N LEU A 553 9.02 28.82 -23.90
CA LEU A 553 7.77 28.08 -23.99
C LEU A 553 6.86 28.81 -24.99
N GLY A 554 6.50 28.12 -26.08
CA GLY A 554 5.69 28.68 -27.16
C GLY A 554 4.23 28.29 -27.08
N ALA A 555 3.94 27.04 -26.71
CA ALA A 555 2.56 26.59 -26.52
C ALA A 555 2.49 25.32 -25.63
N LEU A 556 1.34 25.12 -24.99
CA LEU A 556 1.01 23.95 -24.19
C LEU A 556 -0.36 23.40 -24.58
N LEU A 557 -0.50 22.08 -24.49
CA LEU A 557 -1.74 21.35 -24.72
C LEU A 557 -1.94 20.30 -23.63
N ALA A 558 -3.12 20.30 -23.00
CA ALA A 558 -3.56 19.24 -22.11
C ALA A 558 -4.87 18.63 -22.62
N VAL A 559 -4.90 17.31 -22.81
CA VAL A 559 -6.06 16.59 -23.35
C VAL A 559 -6.50 15.53 -22.33
N PRO A 560 -7.64 15.72 -21.65
CA PRO A 560 -8.17 14.73 -20.73
C PRO A 560 -8.83 13.58 -21.50
N PHE A 561 -8.61 12.38 -21.01
CA PHE A 561 -9.42 11.21 -21.31
C PHE A 561 -10.60 11.23 -20.34
N VAL A 562 -11.79 10.83 -20.79
CA VAL A 562 -13.01 10.99 -19.99
C VAL A 562 -13.77 9.68 -19.87
N HIS A 563 -14.48 9.53 -18.76
CA HIS A 563 -15.49 8.50 -18.55
C HIS A 563 -16.76 9.16 -18.01
N HIS A 564 -17.92 8.73 -18.50
CA HIS A 564 -19.21 9.20 -17.98
C HIS A 564 -19.71 8.26 -16.89
N GLY A 565 -19.43 8.62 -15.64
CA GLY A 565 -19.95 7.92 -14.47
C GLY A 565 -21.33 8.45 -14.05
N ARG A 566 -21.96 7.75 -13.09
CA ARG A 566 -23.22 8.21 -12.46
C ARG A 566 -23.09 9.57 -11.78
N ALA A 567 -21.88 9.93 -11.34
CA ALA A 567 -21.58 11.17 -10.64
C ALA A 567 -21.19 12.34 -11.57
N GLY A 568 -21.15 12.12 -12.89
CA GLY A 568 -20.75 13.12 -13.88
C GLY A 568 -19.58 12.66 -14.76
N ARG A 569 -18.95 13.62 -15.43
CA ARG A 569 -17.75 13.40 -16.24
C ARG A 569 -16.55 13.22 -15.31
N VAL A 570 -15.77 12.16 -15.55
CA VAL A 570 -14.63 11.78 -14.72
C VAL A 570 -13.38 11.68 -15.57
N VAL A 571 -12.25 12.19 -15.06
CA VAL A 571 -10.97 12.22 -15.77
C VAL A 571 -9.98 11.21 -15.13
N PRO A 572 -9.71 10.06 -15.78
CA PRO A 572 -8.70 9.11 -15.32
C PRO A 572 -7.27 9.43 -15.77
N LEU A 573 -7.11 10.06 -16.95
CA LEU A 573 -5.83 10.35 -17.59
C LEU A 573 -5.84 11.73 -18.26
N VAL A 574 -4.68 12.36 -18.36
CA VAL A 574 -4.46 13.58 -19.15
C VAL A 574 -3.16 13.45 -19.94
N LEU A 575 -3.27 13.56 -21.26
CA LEU A 575 -2.10 13.76 -22.11
C LEU A 575 -1.61 15.20 -21.97
N PHE A 576 -0.32 15.40 -21.77
CA PHE A 576 0.30 16.72 -21.73
C PHE A 576 1.37 16.84 -22.81
N LEU A 577 1.39 17.96 -23.51
CA LEU A 577 2.37 18.30 -24.52
C LEU A 577 2.78 19.77 -24.40
N ASP A 578 4.07 20.06 -24.52
CA ASP A 578 4.58 21.43 -24.69
C ASP A 578 5.57 21.53 -25.85
N THR A 579 5.74 22.76 -26.35
CA THR A 579 6.64 23.09 -27.46
C THR A 579 7.20 24.50 -27.32
N ALA A 580 8.41 24.72 -27.85
CA ALA A 580 9.02 26.05 -27.97
C ALA A 580 8.38 26.94 -29.06
N LYS A 581 7.54 26.38 -29.95
CA LYS A 581 6.93 27.14 -31.07
C LYS A 581 5.58 27.73 -30.66
N GLN A 582 5.36 29.00 -30.97
CA GLN A 582 4.12 29.73 -30.66
C GLN A 582 2.91 29.28 -31.50
N VAL A 583 3.14 28.63 -32.64
CA VAL A 583 2.06 28.30 -33.58
C VAL A 583 2.15 26.85 -34.02
N VAL A 584 1.53 25.96 -33.25
CA VAL A 584 1.41 24.52 -33.54
C VAL A 584 -0.03 24.06 -33.40
N PHE A 585 -0.77 24.58 -32.42
CA PHE A 585 -2.13 24.11 -32.16
C PHE A 585 -3.15 25.02 -32.84
N GLY A 586 -3.51 24.71 -34.10
CA GLY A 586 -4.67 25.33 -34.76
C GLY A 586 -4.44 26.02 -36.12
N GLU A 587 -3.24 25.95 -36.74
CA GLU A 587 -3.06 26.38 -38.14
C GLU A 587 -3.63 25.38 -39.15
N ASP A 588 -3.55 24.07 -38.84
CA ASP A 588 -4.10 22.97 -39.60
C ASP A 588 -4.63 21.90 -38.64
N ASP A 589 -5.88 21.46 -38.86
CA ASP A 589 -6.52 20.39 -38.11
C ASP A 589 -5.75 19.07 -38.15
N SER A 590 -4.84 18.88 -39.12
CA SER A 590 -4.12 17.61 -39.32
C SER A 590 -3.35 17.15 -38.08
N PHE A 591 -2.73 18.07 -37.33
CA PHE A 591 -2.04 17.76 -36.07
C PHE A 591 -3.03 17.22 -35.04
N LEU A 592 -4.12 17.95 -34.79
CA LEU A 592 -5.14 17.57 -33.81
C LEU A 592 -5.87 16.28 -34.18
N LYS A 593 -6.13 16.05 -35.47
CA LYS A 593 -6.72 14.81 -35.99
C LYS A 593 -5.81 13.61 -35.73
N VAL A 594 -4.50 13.75 -35.94
CA VAL A 594 -3.54 12.67 -35.72
C VAL A 594 -3.40 12.36 -34.23
N LEU A 595 -3.35 13.41 -33.41
CA LEU A 595 -3.36 13.26 -31.97
C LEU A 595 -4.62 12.52 -31.48
N TYR A 596 -5.78 12.95 -31.98
CA TYR A 596 -7.07 12.33 -31.70
C TYR A 596 -7.09 10.84 -32.04
N HIS A 597 -6.73 10.48 -33.28
CA HIS A 597 -6.75 9.09 -33.73
C HIS A 597 -5.78 8.21 -32.93
N ALA A 598 -4.60 8.73 -32.56
CA ALA A 598 -3.66 8.02 -31.70
C ALA A 598 -4.23 7.78 -30.29
N CYS A 599 -4.79 8.82 -29.65
CA CYS A 599 -5.42 8.70 -28.34
C CYS A 599 -6.63 7.76 -28.35
N ARG A 600 -7.45 7.79 -29.42
CA ARG A 600 -8.59 6.89 -29.58
C ARG A 600 -8.14 5.44 -29.73
N GLY A 601 -7.15 5.16 -30.58
CA GLY A 601 -6.58 3.83 -30.74
C GLY A 601 -5.97 3.30 -29.43
N PHE A 602 -5.36 4.18 -28.63
CA PHE A 602 -4.91 3.83 -27.28
C PHE A 602 -6.08 3.40 -26.38
N CYS A 603 -7.18 4.17 -26.34
CA CYS A 603 -8.37 3.80 -25.56
C CYS A 603 -8.94 2.43 -25.98
N GLU A 604 -9.11 2.22 -27.29
CA GLU A 604 -9.62 0.96 -27.86
C GLU A 604 -8.71 -0.23 -27.50
N ASN A 605 -7.39 -0.05 -27.55
CA ASN A 605 -6.43 -1.08 -27.18
C ASN A 605 -6.51 -1.42 -25.67
N ILE A 606 -6.58 -0.42 -24.79
CA ILE A 606 -6.73 -0.65 -23.34
C ILE A 606 -8.02 -1.42 -23.02
N LEU A 607 -9.12 -1.06 -23.66
CA LEU A 607 -10.40 -1.75 -23.50
C LEU A 607 -10.33 -3.20 -24.01
N THR A 608 -9.65 -3.42 -25.13
CA THR A 608 -9.44 -4.76 -25.69
C THR A 608 -8.62 -5.63 -24.75
N MET A 609 -7.47 -5.13 -24.27
CA MET A 609 -6.62 -5.84 -23.31
C MET A 609 -7.37 -6.15 -22.01
N LYS A 610 -8.22 -5.22 -21.54
CA LYS A 610 -9.08 -5.44 -20.37
C LYS A 610 -10.12 -6.54 -20.62
N ASN A 611 -10.81 -6.51 -21.75
CA ASN A 611 -11.84 -7.49 -22.10
C ASN A 611 -11.25 -8.90 -22.32
N ASN A 612 -10.01 -8.98 -22.77
CA ASN A 612 -9.25 -10.22 -22.90
C ASN A 612 -8.60 -10.68 -21.58
N ASP A 613 -8.77 -9.92 -20.49
CA ASP A 613 -8.17 -10.20 -19.18
C ASP A 613 -6.62 -10.23 -19.20
N GLU A 614 -6.03 -9.48 -20.13
CA GLU A 614 -4.58 -9.24 -20.23
C GLU A 614 -4.14 -8.12 -19.29
N LEU A 615 -5.02 -7.13 -19.10
CA LEU A 615 -4.81 -5.96 -18.24
C LEU A 615 -5.98 -5.81 -17.27
N TYR A 616 -5.69 -5.62 -15.99
CA TYR A 616 -6.71 -5.33 -14.98
C TYR A 616 -6.37 -4.05 -14.21
N PHE A 617 -7.41 -3.47 -13.59
CA PHE A 617 -7.31 -2.20 -12.86
C PHE A 617 -7.74 -2.45 -11.42
N PRO A 618 -6.80 -2.62 -10.47
CA PRO A 618 -7.11 -3.08 -9.12
C PRO A 618 -7.96 -2.06 -8.35
N ASN A 619 -7.89 -0.77 -8.70
CA ASN A 619 -8.60 0.32 -8.03
C ASN A 619 -9.82 0.82 -8.83
N ALA A 620 -10.71 -0.10 -9.19
CA ALA A 620 -11.93 0.19 -9.95
C ALA A 620 -12.96 1.03 -9.17
N GLU A 621 -12.75 1.25 -7.87
CA GLU A 621 -13.72 1.92 -7.00
C GLU A 621 -13.43 3.41 -6.80
N TYR A 622 -12.18 3.86 -6.88
CA TYR A 622 -11.92 5.30 -7.05
C TYR A 622 -12.38 5.70 -8.46
N PRO A 623 -13.44 6.54 -8.59
CA PRO A 623 -14.05 6.83 -9.88
C PRO A 623 -13.11 7.60 -10.82
N GLY A 624 -12.08 8.27 -10.26
CA GLY A 624 -11.28 9.31 -10.89
C GLY A 624 -11.69 10.70 -10.38
N TYR A 625 -11.09 11.77 -10.92
CA TYR A 625 -11.50 13.13 -10.56
C TYR A 625 -12.81 13.50 -11.24
N VAL A 626 -13.86 13.76 -10.45
CA VAL A 626 -15.14 14.24 -10.98
C VAL A 626 -14.97 15.70 -11.38
N SER A 627 -15.05 15.99 -12.68
CA SER A 627 -14.87 17.34 -13.21
C SER A 627 -15.86 18.32 -12.57
N LYS A 628 -15.35 19.43 -12.06
CA LYS A 628 -16.13 20.50 -11.43
C LYS A 628 -15.53 21.82 -11.90
N LEU A 629 -16.28 22.53 -12.72
CA LEU A 629 -15.92 23.88 -13.13
C LEU A 629 -16.14 24.83 -11.94
N ASP A 630 -15.07 25.42 -11.44
CA ASP A 630 -15.15 26.50 -10.46
C ASP A 630 -15.38 27.84 -11.19
N PRO A 631 -16.18 28.78 -10.64
CA PRO A 631 -16.27 30.13 -11.19
C PRO A 631 -14.91 30.80 -11.44
N SER A 632 -13.92 30.53 -10.58
CA SER A 632 -12.56 31.02 -10.72
C SER A 632 -11.82 30.45 -11.94
N ASP A 633 -12.13 29.22 -12.35
CA ASP A 633 -11.56 28.64 -13.59
C ASP A 633 -12.07 29.40 -14.82
N ARG A 634 -13.35 29.80 -14.81
CA ARG A 634 -13.94 30.56 -15.91
C ARG A 634 -13.35 31.97 -16.00
N GLU A 635 -13.22 32.63 -14.85
CA GLU A 635 -12.56 33.93 -14.76
C GLU A 635 -11.10 33.85 -15.26
N LEU A 636 -10.37 32.80 -14.91
CA LEU A 636 -9.01 32.58 -15.40
C LEU A 636 -8.96 32.45 -16.94
N ILE A 637 -9.85 31.67 -17.54
CA ILE A 637 -9.94 31.52 -19.01
C ILE A 637 -10.27 32.86 -19.67
N ASP A 638 -11.27 33.57 -19.15
CA ASP A 638 -11.75 34.81 -19.76
C ASP A 638 -10.72 35.96 -19.61
N ASN A 639 -9.88 35.95 -18.57
CA ASN A 639 -8.87 36.98 -18.30
C ASN A 639 -7.54 36.80 -19.06
N HIS A 640 -7.26 35.62 -19.64
CA HIS A 640 -6.00 35.33 -20.32
C HIS A 640 -6.23 34.91 -21.78
N ALA A 641 -5.99 35.83 -22.72
CA ALA A 641 -6.22 35.59 -24.15
C ALA A 641 -5.42 34.41 -24.75
N ALA A 642 -4.26 34.10 -24.16
CA ALA A 642 -3.45 32.94 -24.54
C ALA A 642 -4.10 31.61 -24.12
N LEU A 643 -5.01 31.61 -23.15
CA LEU A 643 -5.67 30.42 -22.65
C LEU A 643 -6.98 30.19 -23.42
N LYS A 644 -7.02 29.11 -24.22
CA LYS A 644 -8.10 28.88 -25.20
C LYS A 644 -8.77 27.54 -24.96
N GLU A 645 -10.09 27.57 -24.84
CA GLU A 645 -10.96 26.42 -25.11
C GLU A 645 -11.20 26.37 -26.62
N THR A 646 -10.75 25.34 -27.33
CA THR A 646 -10.95 25.27 -28.79
C THR A 646 -12.24 24.51 -29.11
N PRO A 647 -13.24 25.11 -29.78
CA PRO A 647 -14.48 24.41 -30.17
C PRO A 647 -14.23 23.18 -31.05
N LEU A 648 -13.20 23.25 -31.90
CA LEU A 648 -12.79 22.15 -32.78
C LEU A 648 -12.21 20.95 -31.99
N LEU A 649 -11.59 21.20 -30.83
CA LEU A 649 -11.18 20.15 -29.90
C LEU A 649 -12.38 19.58 -29.15
N ALA A 650 -13.37 20.42 -28.82
CA ALA A 650 -14.57 19.97 -28.12
C ALA A 650 -15.36 18.95 -28.95
N GLU A 651 -15.61 19.24 -30.23
CA GLU A 651 -16.36 18.33 -31.12
C GLU A 651 -15.61 17.01 -31.41
N VAL A 652 -14.28 17.05 -31.52
CA VAL A 652 -13.46 15.88 -31.87
C VAL A 652 -13.18 14.99 -30.64
N PHE A 653 -12.93 15.59 -29.47
CA PHE A 653 -12.45 14.86 -28.29
C PHE A 653 -13.53 14.60 -27.23
N GLU A 654 -14.53 15.47 -27.03
CA GLU A 654 -15.45 15.37 -25.87
C GLU A 654 -16.29 14.09 -25.86
N ASP A 655 -16.62 13.52 -27.03
CA ASP A 655 -17.48 12.34 -27.12
C ASP A 655 -16.73 11.03 -27.40
N SER A 656 -15.43 11.07 -27.64
CA SER A 656 -14.73 9.98 -28.33
C SER A 656 -13.54 9.37 -27.59
N LEU A 657 -12.87 10.10 -26.68
CA LEU A 657 -11.82 9.53 -25.82
C LEU A 657 -12.41 8.91 -24.54
N LYS A 658 -13.30 7.94 -24.73
CA LYS A 658 -14.02 7.27 -23.65
C LYS A 658 -13.20 6.09 -23.11
N MET A 659 -12.85 6.15 -21.83
CA MET A 659 -12.24 5.04 -21.09
C MET A 659 -13.28 4.35 -20.20
N ASP A 660 -14.33 3.83 -20.83
CA ASP A 660 -15.42 3.19 -20.09
C ASP A 660 -14.91 1.98 -19.30
N ALA A 661 -15.22 1.94 -17.99
CA ALA A 661 -14.70 0.97 -17.03
C ALA A 661 -13.24 1.12 -16.59
N VAL A 662 -12.55 2.23 -16.89
CA VAL A 662 -11.25 2.58 -16.30
C VAL A 662 -11.40 3.88 -15.53
N SER A 663 -11.75 3.76 -14.26
CA SER A 663 -11.98 4.89 -13.36
C SER A 663 -10.69 5.48 -12.79
N SER A 664 -9.67 4.64 -12.56
CA SER A 664 -8.31 5.07 -12.24
C SER A 664 -7.30 4.28 -13.08
N PHE A 665 -6.31 4.97 -13.64
CA PHE A 665 -5.28 4.34 -14.47
C PHE A 665 -4.15 3.74 -13.60
N ASN A 666 -4.55 2.78 -12.76
CA ASN A 666 -3.67 1.87 -12.05
C ASN A 666 -3.72 0.55 -12.82
N ALA A 667 -2.99 0.46 -13.93
CA ALA A 667 -2.96 -0.74 -14.74
C ALA A 667 -1.98 -1.77 -14.14
N ASP A 668 -2.37 -3.04 -14.15
CA ASP A 668 -1.52 -4.18 -13.84
C ASP A 668 -1.83 -5.37 -14.75
N PHE A 669 -0.85 -6.26 -14.95
CA PHE A 669 -0.99 -7.43 -15.81
C PHE A 669 -1.52 -8.61 -15.02
N ARG A 670 -2.46 -9.37 -15.61
CA ARG A 670 -3.00 -10.55 -14.95
C ARG A 670 -1.89 -11.56 -14.66
N ARG A 671 -1.91 -12.07 -13.43
CA ARG A 671 -0.99 -13.10 -12.94
C ARG A 671 -1.74 -14.43 -12.87
N TYR A 672 -1.16 -15.45 -13.48
CA TYR A 672 -1.66 -16.83 -13.45
C TYR A 672 -1.30 -17.52 -12.13
#